data_AF-A0AA36IRV2-F1
#
_entry.id   AF-A0AA36IRV2-F1
#
_cell.length_a   1.000
_cell.length_b   1.000
_cell.length_c   1.000
_cell.angle_alpha   90.00
_cell.angle_beta   90.00
_cell.angle_gamma   90.00
#
_symmetry.space_group_name_H-M   'P 1'
#
loop_
_entity.id
_entity.type
_entity.pdbx_description
1 polymer ?
#
loop_
_entity_poly.entity_id
_entity_poly.type
_entity_poly.pdbx_seq_one_letter_code
_entity_poly.pdbx_strand_id
1 'polypeptide(L)'
;MFRLVSTCAAFALLLAATAGQPAHAADGAAVVAPLSGPYAPVGRALDESVRAVLGDDVPALDDGCDAQMAESAARDVIEAGDALVIGLPCIDAFDAAMPALADAGVPVIAVDVRAADITTAPRGATRWPVFRSGPAAHTEFAVLAGHLARAWREASFAIIDDGTLYGRQLAENVRLLLADAALEPVFVDTYRPLLESQAALVRRLQRSGASHVLIGGEARDAAIIAADAARIGYRLAIAGGSILVAPPADGRLPDGTITVAVPADIDPARIAAQVAQAALAADMPVIDALRTLTFQTDIGPLAFGDDGEPDARFFRIHTFRNGRPEPLTPDMDGLKVGQATHARIKSGVTAIICDAPAAAGVQVLGGAPGTRETDLLAPHNTVEAVDAIVLSGGSAFGLDAASGVQDWLAEQGRGFAVGPHRVPIVPSAILFDLINGGDKDWGDKSPYRALGTLAAQTAATEFTIGSHGAGAGALTADLKGGLGSASAELERTGITVGSLVAVNSLGTPMVGGTRHFWAAPFEQDGEFGDEGLPEPMPANATDLRIKFRDLVSDGAPVNTTIGVVATDAKLTKAQCKRLAIAAHDGLARAIWPAHTPFDGDCIFALATGRTEIGPDLDVFVDLCAAASATMARAVARGVYAAHEEPGDIMPVWSSRR
;
A
#
# COMPACT_ATOMS: atom_id res chain seq x y z
N MET A 1 27.47 55.02 -47.24
CA MET A 1 28.44 53.97 -47.59
C MET A 1 27.68 52.65 -47.52
N PHE A 2 27.47 52.03 -48.69
CA PHE A 2 26.89 50.71 -49.01
C PHE A 2 25.59 50.26 -48.30
N ARG A 3 24.39 50.27 -48.92
CA ARG A 3 23.86 49.35 -49.98
C ARG A 3 23.91 47.88 -49.52
N LEU A 4 22.85 47.05 -49.54
CA LEU A 4 21.91 46.81 -50.64
C LEU A 4 20.76 45.84 -50.19
N VAL A 5 19.54 46.03 -50.75
CA VAL A 5 18.55 45.01 -51.27
C VAL A 5 17.82 44.07 -50.28
N SER A 6 16.51 43.75 -50.35
CA SER A 6 15.29 44.05 -51.15
C SER A 6 14.09 43.58 -50.29
N THR A 7 13.05 44.34 -49.94
CA THR A 7 11.80 44.75 -50.67
C THR A 7 10.95 43.67 -51.38
N CYS A 8 9.64 43.77 -51.09
CA CYS A 8 8.43 43.29 -51.82
C CYS A 8 7.89 41.90 -51.45
N ALA A 9 6.58 41.64 -51.39
CA ALA A 9 5.36 42.45 -51.39
C ALA A 9 4.17 41.50 -51.07
N ALA A 10 3.09 42.04 -50.54
CA ALA A 10 1.80 41.36 -50.42
C ALA A 10 1.10 41.24 -51.80
N PHE A 11 0.40 40.13 -52.07
CA PHE A 11 -0.98 40.11 -52.60
C PHE A 11 -1.56 38.67 -52.66
N ALA A 12 -2.88 38.60 -52.47
CA ALA A 12 -3.72 37.42 -52.33
C ALA A 12 -4.06 36.69 -53.65
N LEU A 13 -4.40 35.39 -53.59
CA LEU A 13 -5.72 34.78 -53.95
C LEU A 13 -5.66 33.24 -54.07
N LEU A 14 -6.84 32.61 -53.89
CA LEU A 14 -7.34 31.35 -54.46
C LEU A 14 -7.30 30.04 -53.64
N LEU A 15 -8.47 29.74 -53.07
CA LEU A 15 -9.18 28.45 -52.97
C LEU A 15 -8.42 27.16 -53.32
N ALA A 16 -8.29 26.28 -52.33
CA ALA A 16 -8.72 24.88 -52.44
C ALA A 16 -9.13 24.40 -51.05
N ALA A 17 -10.45 24.41 -50.79
CA ALA A 17 -11.04 23.69 -49.68
C ALA A 17 -10.98 22.20 -50.00
N THR A 18 -9.95 21.51 -49.52
CA THR A 18 -10.06 20.07 -49.28
C THR A 18 -10.74 19.91 -47.94
N ALA A 19 -12.05 19.67 -48.00
CA ALA A 19 -12.78 19.13 -46.87
C ALA A 19 -12.15 17.78 -46.50
N GLY A 20 -11.23 17.80 -45.54
CA GLY A 20 -10.97 16.63 -44.72
C GLY A 20 -12.25 16.38 -43.94
N GLN A 21 -12.88 15.24 -44.20
CA GLN A 21 -14.02 14.77 -43.41
C GLN A 21 -13.63 14.77 -41.93
N PRO A 22 -14.45 15.28 -41.00
CA PRO A 22 -14.33 14.82 -39.64
C PRO A 22 -14.64 13.33 -39.67
N ALA A 23 -13.68 12.50 -39.27
CA ALA A 23 -13.97 11.12 -38.91
C ALA A 23 -15.05 11.18 -37.82
N HIS A 24 -16.08 10.35 -37.95
CA HIS A 24 -17.19 10.26 -37.01
C HIS A 24 -16.66 10.22 -35.56
N ALA A 25 -17.12 11.15 -34.72
CA ALA A 25 -16.95 11.04 -33.28
C ALA A 25 -17.75 9.81 -32.85
N ALA A 26 -17.06 8.84 -32.25
CA ALA A 26 -17.67 7.70 -31.59
C ALA A 26 -18.31 8.22 -30.30
N ASP A 27 -19.62 8.06 -30.14
CA ASP A 27 -20.38 8.66 -29.04
C ASP A 27 -20.64 7.60 -27.95
N GLY A 28 -19.71 7.48 -26.99
CA GLY A 28 -19.97 6.77 -25.72
C GLY A 28 -19.24 5.43 -25.54
N ALA A 29 -19.63 4.71 -24.48
CA ALA A 29 -19.11 3.38 -24.15
C ALA A 29 -20.26 2.38 -24.13
N ALA A 30 -19.95 1.11 -24.43
CA ALA A 30 -20.88 -0.01 -24.31
C ALA A 30 -20.45 -0.99 -23.21
N VAL A 31 -21.42 -1.57 -22.52
CA VAL A 31 -21.22 -2.71 -21.61
C VAL A 31 -21.43 -4.00 -22.40
N VAL A 32 -20.43 -4.89 -22.37
CA VAL A 32 -20.57 -6.25 -22.92
C VAL A 32 -20.40 -7.24 -21.78
N ALA A 33 -21.46 -7.96 -21.43
CA ALA A 33 -21.48 -8.81 -20.24
C ALA A 33 -22.47 -9.98 -20.41
N PRO A 34 -22.37 -11.05 -19.59
CA PRO A 34 -23.33 -12.14 -19.63
C PRO A 34 -24.62 -11.69 -18.95
N LEU A 35 -25.62 -11.29 -19.73
CA LEU A 35 -26.94 -10.85 -19.23
C LEU A 35 -27.94 -12.00 -19.22
N SER A 36 -27.64 -13.09 -19.91
CA SER A 36 -28.39 -14.35 -19.89
C SER A 36 -27.53 -15.54 -19.43
N GLY A 37 -28.18 -16.72 -19.30
CA GLY A 37 -27.49 -17.94 -18.89
C GLY A 37 -27.09 -18.00 -17.40
N PRO A 38 -26.20 -18.95 -17.03
CA PRO A 38 -25.82 -19.18 -15.63
C PRO A 38 -24.97 -18.03 -15.04
N TYR A 39 -24.29 -17.25 -15.88
CA TYR A 39 -23.46 -16.11 -15.48
C TYR A 39 -24.21 -14.77 -15.44
N ALA A 40 -25.52 -14.77 -15.72
CA ALA A 40 -26.38 -13.60 -15.69
C ALA A 40 -26.28 -12.74 -14.40
N PRO A 41 -26.15 -13.32 -13.19
CA PRO A 41 -25.94 -12.52 -11.98
C PRO A 41 -24.65 -11.69 -11.99
N VAL A 42 -23.56 -12.22 -12.57
CA VAL A 42 -22.27 -11.52 -12.67
C VAL A 42 -22.40 -10.37 -13.67
N GLY A 43 -22.97 -10.62 -14.85
CA GLY A 43 -23.12 -9.56 -15.85
C GLY A 43 -24.10 -8.47 -15.45
N ARG A 44 -25.17 -8.80 -14.69
CA ARG A 44 -26.06 -7.77 -14.12
C ARG A 44 -25.36 -6.92 -13.06
N ALA A 45 -24.57 -7.52 -12.17
CA ALA A 45 -23.81 -6.75 -11.18
C ALA A 45 -22.79 -5.81 -11.85
N LEU A 46 -22.14 -6.28 -12.92
CA LEU A 46 -21.25 -5.46 -13.75
C LEU A 46 -22.01 -4.28 -14.38
N ASP A 47 -23.13 -4.55 -15.06
CA ASP A 47 -23.96 -3.52 -15.71
C ASP A 47 -24.50 -2.49 -14.70
N GLU A 48 -25.00 -2.94 -13.55
CA GLU A 48 -25.46 -2.06 -12.45
C GLU A 48 -24.33 -1.13 -11.97
N SER A 49 -23.12 -1.66 -11.81
CA SER A 49 -21.96 -0.90 -11.34
C SER A 49 -21.48 0.13 -12.38
N VAL A 50 -21.54 -0.22 -13.67
CA VAL A 50 -21.21 0.71 -14.76
C VAL A 50 -22.27 1.82 -14.88
N ARG A 51 -23.56 1.47 -14.85
CA ARG A 51 -24.67 2.44 -14.90
C ARG A 51 -24.67 3.41 -13.74
N ALA A 52 -24.24 2.98 -12.55
CA ALA A 52 -24.10 3.85 -11.39
C ALA A 52 -23.13 5.03 -11.62
N VAL A 53 -22.20 4.92 -12.59
CA VAL A 53 -21.22 5.96 -12.93
C VAL A 53 -21.56 6.65 -14.24
N LEU A 54 -21.90 5.90 -15.30
CA LEU A 54 -22.11 6.43 -16.64
C LEU A 54 -23.56 6.80 -16.96
N GLY A 55 -24.52 6.35 -16.13
CA GLY A 55 -25.96 6.56 -16.33
C GLY A 55 -26.67 5.43 -17.09
N ASP A 56 -27.99 5.50 -17.12
CA ASP A 56 -28.86 4.45 -17.67
C ASP A 56 -28.90 4.39 -19.21
N ASP A 57 -28.32 5.37 -19.89
CA ASP A 57 -28.32 5.42 -21.36
C ASP A 57 -27.19 4.58 -21.99
N VAL A 58 -26.26 4.05 -21.18
CA VAL A 58 -25.20 3.16 -21.68
C VAL A 58 -25.80 1.85 -22.21
N PRO A 59 -25.54 1.48 -23.48
CA PRO A 59 -26.03 0.23 -24.04
C PRO A 59 -25.35 -0.96 -23.35
N ALA A 60 -26.13 -2.00 -23.07
CA ALA A 60 -25.64 -3.27 -22.54
C ALA A 60 -25.98 -4.40 -23.51
N LEU A 61 -24.95 -5.11 -23.96
CA LEU A 61 -25.03 -6.20 -24.91
C LEU A 61 -24.72 -7.53 -24.21
N ASP A 62 -25.53 -8.54 -24.51
CA ASP A 62 -25.41 -9.86 -23.90
C ASP A 62 -24.37 -10.70 -24.66
N ASP A 63 -23.28 -11.06 -23.97
CA ASP A 63 -22.29 -12.00 -24.49
C ASP A 63 -22.56 -13.45 -24.09
N GLY A 64 -23.51 -13.70 -23.18
CA GLY A 64 -23.85 -15.03 -22.64
C GLY A 64 -22.69 -15.84 -22.05
N CYS A 65 -21.50 -15.25 -21.88
CA CYS A 65 -20.22 -15.98 -21.78
C CYS A 65 -20.06 -17.06 -22.87
N ASP A 66 -20.50 -16.76 -24.10
CA ASP A 66 -20.48 -17.63 -25.26
C ASP A 66 -19.76 -16.93 -26.43
N ALA A 67 -18.91 -17.68 -27.14
CA ALA A 67 -18.08 -17.12 -28.21
C ALA A 67 -18.91 -16.49 -29.35
N GLN A 68 -20.00 -17.14 -29.77
CA GLN A 68 -20.80 -16.66 -30.90
C GLN A 68 -21.62 -15.42 -30.52
N MET A 69 -22.14 -15.39 -29.30
CA MET A 69 -22.84 -14.21 -28.77
C MET A 69 -21.88 -13.04 -28.59
N ALA A 70 -20.66 -13.28 -28.07
CA ALA A 70 -19.63 -12.26 -27.93
C ALA A 70 -19.18 -11.66 -29.27
N GLU A 71 -19.02 -12.49 -30.32
CA GLU A 71 -18.78 -12.01 -31.69
C GLU A 71 -19.93 -11.17 -32.26
N SER A 72 -21.18 -11.48 -31.88
CA SER A 72 -22.34 -10.69 -32.26
C SER A 72 -22.33 -9.34 -31.53
N ALA A 73 -22.15 -9.35 -30.21
CA ALA A 73 -22.07 -8.14 -29.40
C ALA A 73 -20.95 -7.21 -29.87
N ALA A 74 -19.77 -7.75 -30.20
CA ALA A 74 -18.67 -6.97 -30.77
C ALA A 74 -19.04 -6.27 -32.09
N ARG A 75 -19.79 -6.93 -32.97
CA ARG A 75 -20.28 -6.32 -34.21
C ARG A 75 -21.29 -5.22 -33.94
N ASP A 76 -22.22 -5.46 -33.02
CA ASP A 76 -23.25 -4.48 -32.65
C ASP A 76 -22.62 -3.21 -32.05
N VAL A 77 -21.56 -3.34 -31.23
CA VAL A 77 -20.74 -2.21 -30.72
C VAL A 77 -20.11 -1.41 -31.87
N ILE A 78 -19.52 -2.10 -32.84
CA ILE A 78 -18.87 -1.47 -34.00
C ILE A 78 -19.91 -0.76 -34.88
N GLU A 79 -21.07 -1.37 -35.09
CA GLU A 79 -22.17 -0.80 -35.88
C GLU A 79 -22.81 0.42 -35.20
N ALA A 80 -22.90 0.41 -33.87
CA ALA A 80 -23.36 1.54 -33.06
C ALA A 80 -22.35 2.70 -33.05
N GLY A 81 -21.06 2.41 -33.28
CA GLY A 81 -19.99 3.41 -33.26
C GLY A 81 -19.56 3.79 -31.84
N ASP A 82 -19.63 2.87 -30.89
CA ASP A 82 -19.15 3.09 -29.53
C ASP A 82 -17.62 3.27 -29.50
N ALA A 83 -17.14 4.18 -28.65
CA ALA A 83 -15.72 4.53 -28.56
C ALA A 83 -14.90 3.57 -27.68
N LEU A 84 -15.58 2.73 -26.89
CA LEU A 84 -14.98 1.87 -25.86
C LEU A 84 -15.95 0.76 -25.44
N VAL A 85 -15.41 -0.41 -25.08
CA VAL A 85 -16.14 -1.48 -24.39
C VAL A 85 -15.68 -1.61 -22.94
N ILE A 86 -16.63 -1.79 -22.02
CA ILE A 86 -16.40 -2.19 -20.63
C ILE A 86 -17.00 -3.59 -20.43
N GLY A 87 -16.19 -4.55 -19.97
CA GLY A 87 -16.69 -5.87 -19.59
C GLY A 87 -15.90 -7.04 -20.19
N LEU A 88 -16.61 -7.98 -20.82
CA LEU A 88 -16.11 -9.29 -21.28
C LEU A 88 -15.46 -10.11 -20.15
N PRO A 89 -16.18 -10.42 -19.04
CA PRO A 89 -15.60 -11.07 -17.87
C PRO A 89 -15.22 -12.55 -18.08
N CYS A 90 -15.66 -13.14 -19.19
CA CYS A 90 -15.40 -14.54 -19.54
C CYS A 90 -14.31 -14.62 -20.61
N ILE A 91 -13.25 -15.39 -20.34
CA ILE A 91 -12.09 -15.50 -21.24
C ILE A 91 -12.47 -15.98 -22.65
N ASP A 92 -13.39 -16.94 -22.77
CA ASP A 92 -13.81 -17.46 -24.07
C ASP A 92 -14.59 -16.42 -24.89
N ALA A 93 -15.44 -15.63 -24.23
CA ALA A 93 -16.17 -14.53 -24.84
C ALA A 93 -15.21 -13.39 -25.24
N PHE A 94 -14.26 -13.07 -24.35
CA PHE A 94 -13.19 -12.11 -24.61
C PHE A 94 -12.39 -12.49 -25.87
N ASP A 95 -11.84 -13.71 -25.93
CA ASP A 95 -11.04 -14.16 -27.07
C ASP A 95 -11.81 -14.17 -28.40
N ALA A 96 -13.13 -14.37 -28.35
CA ALA A 96 -14.01 -14.35 -29.52
C ALA A 96 -14.36 -12.93 -29.99
N ALA A 97 -14.62 -12.01 -29.06
CA ALA A 97 -14.98 -10.61 -29.37
C ALA A 97 -13.77 -9.76 -29.83
N MET A 98 -12.61 -9.98 -29.21
CA MET A 98 -11.45 -9.11 -29.35
C MET A 98 -10.91 -8.95 -30.79
N PRO A 99 -10.87 -9.98 -31.66
CA PRO A 99 -10.41 -9.79 -33.04
C PRO A 99 -11.19 -8.70 -33.79
N ALA A 100 -12.52 -8.68 -33.67
CA ALA A 100 -13.36 -7.69 -34.35
C ALA A 100 -13.19 -6.29 -33.75
N LEU A 101 -13.17 -6.17 -32.42
CA LEU A 101 -12.99 -4.90 -31.71
C LEU A 101 -11.61 -4.28 -32.00
N ALA A 102 -10.56 -5.10 -32.01
CA ALA A 102 -9.21 -4.67 -32.30
C ALA A 102 -9.04 -4.20 -33.76
N ASP A 103 -9.61 -4.91 -34.73
CA ASP A 103 -9.60 -4.52 -36.15
C ASP A 103 -10.33 -3.18 -36.37
N ALA A 104 -11.38 -2.91 -35.59
CA ALA A 104 -12.12 -1.64 -35.59
C ALA A 104 -11.44 -0.53 -34.75
N GLY A 105 -10.38 -0.85 -33.99
CA GLY A 105 -9.69 0.09 -33.12
C GLY A 105 -10.46 0.48 -31.86
N VAL A 106 -11.44 -0.32 -31.44
CA VAL A 106 -12.25 -0.09 -30.23
C VAL A 106 -11.50 -0.64 -29.00
N PRO A 107 -11.06 0.22 -28.06
CA PRO A 107 -10.44 -0.25 -26.82
C PRO A 107 -11.40 -1.04 -25.95
N VAL A 108 -10.86 -1.91 -25.10
CA VAL A 108 -11.61 -2.68 -24.10
C VAL A 108 -11.00 -2.46 -22.72
N ILE A 109 -11.81 -2.06 -21.74
CA ILE A 109 -11.47 -2.18 -20.32
C ILE A 109 -12.06 -3.50 -19.81
N ALA A 110 -11.21 -4.52 -19.74
CA ALA A 110 -11.55 -5.86 -19.29
C ALA A 110 -11.80 -5.87 -17.78
N VAL A 111 -12.95 -6.41 -17.40
CA VAL A 111 -13.38 -6.58 -16.00
C VAL A 111 -13.23 -8.05 -15.62
N ASP A 112 -12.61 -8.35 -14.49
CA ASP A 112 -12.51 -9.70 -13.90
C ASP A 112 -11.81 -10.82 -14.71
N VAL A 113 -11.30 -10.54 -15.91
CA VAL A 113 -10.46 -11.50 -16.64
C VAL A 113 -9.05 -11.53 -16.06
N ARG A 114 -8.76 -12.57 -15.26
CA ARG A 114 -7.49 -12.73 -14.53
C ARG A 114 -6.34 -13.35 -15.33
N ALA A 115 -6.60 -13.87 -16.53
CA ALA A 115 -5.60 -14.52 -17.37
C ALA A 115 -4.42 -13.57 -17.65
N ALA A 116 -3.19 -14.02 -17.41
CA ALA A 116 -2.02 -13.14 -17.34
C ALA A 116 -1.67 -12.41 -18.65
N ASP A 117 -2.18 -12.87 -19.80
CA ASP A 117 -1.67 -12.50 -21.12
C ASP A 117 -2.65 -11.65 -21.95
N ILE A 118 -3.84 -11.33 -21.44
CA ILE A 118 -4.90 -10.62 -22.22
C ILE A 118 -4.48 -9.22 -22.69
N THR A 119 -3.58 -8.58 -21.96
CA THR A 119 -3.00 -7.24 -22.15
C THR A 119 -1.64 -7.31 -22.85
N THR A 120 -0.85 -8.35 -22.53
CA THR A 120 0.58 -8.42 -22.88
C THR A 120 0.89 -9.25 -24.12
N ALA A 121 0.04 -10.21 -24.48
CA ALA A 121 0.38 -11.16 -25.52
C ALA A 121 0.35 -10.54 -26.93
N PRO A 122 1.37 -10.79 -27.77
CA PRO A 122 1.33 -10.37 -29.16
C PRO A 122 0.24 -11.14 -29.92
N ARG A 123 -0.59 -10.41 -30.68
CA ARG A 123 -1.67 -10.97 -31.51
C ARG A 123 -1.42 -10.58 -32.96
N GLY A 124 -0.53 -11.31 -33.62
CA GLY A 124 -0.04 -10.95 -34.95
C GLY A 124 1.06 -9.89 -34.90
N ALA A 125 0.90 -8.78 -35.62
CA ALA A 125 1.90 -7.71 -35.72
C ALA A 125 1.72 -6.58 -34.67
N THR A 126 0.57 -6.52 -33.99
CA THR A 126 0.21 -5.51 -33.01
C THR A 126 -0.38 -6.16 -31.75
N ARG A 127 -0.44 -5.42 -30.65
CA ARG A 127 -1.22 -5.81 -29.46
C ARG A 127 -2.65 -5.32 -29.61
N TRP A 128 -3.58 -6.07 -29.05
CA TRP A 128 -4.96 -5.61 -28.93
C TRP A 128 -5.06 -4.42 -27.95
N PRO A 129 -5.98 -3.47 -28.15
CA PRO A 129 -6.14 -2.29 -27.31
C PRO A 129 -6.88 -2.62 -25.99
N VAL A 130 -6.27 -3.44 -25.14
CA VAL A 130 -6.89 -3.97 -23.91
C VAL A 130 -6.27 -3.31 -22.69
N PHE A 131 -7.11 -2.92 -21.74
CA PHE A 131 -6.76 -2.39 -20.44
C PHE A 131 -7.48 -3.21 -19.36
N ARG A 132 -6.90 -3.40 -18.18
CA ARG A 132 -7.54 -4.17 -17.11
C ARG A 132 -7.87 -3.30 -15.89
N SER A 133 -9.11 -3.34 -15.40
CA SER A 133 -9.51 -2.59 -14.19
C SER A 133 -9.43 -3.38 -12.87
N GLY A 134 -9.01 -4.65 -12.93
CA GLY A 134 -8.89 -5.56 -11.78
C GLY A 134 -7.55 -6.29 -11.71
N PRO A 135 -7.38 -7.22 -10.75
CA PRO A 135 -6.12 -7.95 -10.56
C PRO A 135 -5.83 -8.97 -11.65
N ALA A 136 -4.55 -9.07 -12.04
CA ALA A 136 -4.02 -10.22 -12.77
C ALA A 136 -3.77 -11.39 -11.81
N ALA A 137 -3.94 -12.64 -12.26
CA ALA A 137 -3.63 -13.83 -11.44
C ALA A 137 -2.17 -13.83 -10.92
N HIS A 138 -1.21 -13.38 -11.74
CA HIS A 138 0.21 -13.37 -11.35
C HIS A 138 0.54 -12.35 -10.26
N THR A 139 -0.25 -11.28 -10.12
CA THR A 139 -0.02 -10.25 -9.09
C THR A 139 -0.26 -10.79 -7.68
N GLU A 140 -1.19 -11.75 -7.54
CA GLU A 140 -1.41 -12.50 -6.29
C GLU A 140 -0.13 -13.17 -5.80
N PHE A 141 0.51 -13.90 -6.70
CA PHE A 141 1.70 -14.70 -6.41
C PHE A 141 2.89 -13.80 -6.07
N ALA A 142 3.04 -12.69 -6.80
CA ALA A 142 4.09 -11.70 -6.56
C ALA A 142 3.96 -11.03 -5.18
N VAL A 143 2.74 -10.63 -4.79
CA VAL A 143 2.49 -10.03 -3.47
C VAL A 143 2.80 -11.02 -2.35
N LEU A 144 2.28 -12.25 -2.46
CA LEU A 144 2.53 -13.28 -1.46
C LEU A 144 4.01 -13.63 -1.37
N ALA A 145 4.66 -13.97 -2.49
CA ALA A 145 6.08 -14.33 -2.52
C ALA A 145 6.97 -13.21 -1.98
N GLY A 146 6.69 -11.95 -2.33
CA GLY A 146 7.43 -10.80 -1.81
C GLY A 146 7.34 -10.69 -0.29
N HIS A 147 6.18 -10.96 0.31
CA HIS A 147 6.02 -11.02 1.76
C HIS A 147 6.78 -12.21 2.37
N LEU A 148 6.61 -13.42 1.83
CA LEU A 148 7.26 -14.62 2.34
C LEU A 148 8.79 -14.54 2.23
N ALA A 149 9.34 -13.94 1.19
CA ALA A 149 10.79 -13.75 1.02
C ALA A 149 11.44 -12.92 2.15
N ARG A 150 10.64 -12.07 2.81
CA ARG A 150 11.06 -11.31 3.99
C ARG A 150 10.78 -12.09 5.27
N ALA A 151 9.54 -12.55 5.43
CA ALA A 151 9.07 -13.20 6.65
C ALA A 151 9.74 -14.55 6.92
N TRP A 152 10.08 -15.33 5.87
CA TRP A 152 10.58 -16.70 5.99
C TRP A 152 12.07 -16.84 5.67
N ARG A 153 12.83 -15.73 5.67
CA ARG A 153 14.24 -15.73 5.27
C ARG A 153 15.12 -16.71 6.04
N GLU A 154 14.88 -16.82 7.35
CA GLU A 154 15.62 -17.72 8.25
C GLU A 154 14.87 -19.03 8.54
N ALA A 155 13.72 -19.23 7.89
CA ALA A 155 12.86 -20.38 8.13
C ALA A 155 13.16 -21.53 7.15
N SER A 156 13.19 -22.76 7.68
CA SER A 156 13.02 -23.95 6.84
C SER A 156 11.56 -24.03 6.40
N PHE A 157 11.28 -23.87 5.11
CA PHE A 157 9.91 -23.88 4.60
C PHE A 157 9.65 -25.00 3.60
N ALA A 158 8.40 -25.44 3.53
CA ALA A 158 7.89 -26.37 2.53
C ALA A 158 6.90 -25.67 1.59
N ILE A 159 6.74 -26.21 0.38
CA ILE A 159 5.68 -25.81 -0.55
C ILE A 159 4.86 -27.06 -0.89
N ILE A 160 3.56 -27.03 -0.68
CA ILE A 160 2.67 -28.14 -1.04
C ILE A 160 1.48 -27.66 -1.86
N ASP A 161 0.98 -28.51 -2.75
CA ASP A 161 -0.20 -28.21 -3.58
C ASP A 161 -1.19 -29.38 -3.60
N ASP A 162 -2.45 -29.09 -3.93
CA ASP A 162 -3.54 -30.07 -4.01
C ASP A 162 -3.70 -30.75 -5.38
N GLY A 163 -2.81 -30.47 -6.33
CA GLY A 163 -2.90 -30.95 -7.70
C GLY A 163 -3.99 -30.29 -8.54
N THR A 164 -4.63 -29.21 -8.08
CA THR A 164 -5.50 -28.38 -8.92
C THR A 164 -4.66 -27.46 -9.81
N LEU A 165 -5.30 -26.85 -10.82
CA LEU A 165 -4.61 -25.88 -11.68
C LEU A 165 -4.11 -24.68 -10.86
N TYR A 166 -4.98 -24.13 -10.01
CA TYR A 166 -4.65 -23.01 -9.13
C TYR A 166 -3.54 -23.39 -8.14
N GLY A 167 -3.68 -24.51 -7.42
CA GLY A 167 -2.70 -24.95 -6.44
C GLY A 167 -1.30 -25.10 -7.01
N ARG A 168 -1.19 -25.75 -8.19
CA ARG A 168 0.09 -25.86 -8.91
C ARG A 168 0.65 -24.52 -9.38
N GLN A 169 -0.20 -23.63 -9.90
CA GLN A 169 0.24 -22.31 -10.36
C GLN A 169 0.76 -21.46 -9.20
N LEU A 170 0.05 -21.43 -8.07
CA LEU A 170 0.52 -20.73 -6.87
C LEU A 170 1.86 -21.31 -6.40
N ALA A 171 1.93 -22.62 -6.20
CA ALA A 171 3.12 -23.30 -5.69
C ALA A 171 4.34 -23.03 -6.57
N GLU A 172 4.22 -23.19 -7.90
CA GLU A 172 5.35 -23.04 -8.81
C GLU A 172 5.78 -21.58 -8.97
N ASN A 173 4.85 -20.64 -9.14
CA ASN A 173 5.21 -19.22 -9.31
C ASN A 173 5.82 -18.63 -8.04
N VAL A 174 5.27 -18.95 -6.85
CA VAL A 174 5.87 -18.49 -5.59
C VAL A 174 7.23 -19.14 -5.38
N ARG A 175 7.40 -20.43 -5.71
CA ARG A 175 8.72 -21.11 -5.65
C ARG A 175 9.77 -20.41 -6.51
N LEU A 176 9.43 -20.06 -7.75
CA LEU A 176 10.34 -19.34 -8.66
C LEU A 176 10.72 -17.96 -8.10
N LEU A 177 9.75 -17.20 -7.60
CA LEU A 177 9.99 -15.87 -7.02
C LEU A 177 10.81 -15.93 -5.70
N LEU A 178 10.63 -16.98 -4.90
CA LEU A 178 11.46 -17.20 -3.71
C LEU A 178 12.88 -17.64 -4.06
N ALA A 179 13.05 -18.45 -5.11
CA ALA A 179 14.37 -18.83 -5.62
C ALA A 179 15.15 -17.61 -6.13
N ASP A 180 14.49 -16.65 -6.79
CA ASP A 180 15.09 -15.36 -7.16
C ASP A 180 15.56 -14.55 -5.94
N ALA A 181 14.92 -14.75 -4.78
CA ALA A 181 15.33 -14.19 -3.50
C ALA A 181 16.34 -15.09 -2.74
N ALA A 182 16.91 -16.11 -3.39
CA ALA A 182 17.84 -17.10 -2.84
C ALA A 182 17.26 -17.95 -1.69
N LEU A 183 15.95 -18.21 -1.72
CA LEU A 183 15.25 -19.06 -0.76
C LEU A 183 14.71 -20.32 -1.45
N GLU A 184 15.18 -21.48 -0.99
CA GLU A 184 14.78 -22.79 -1.54
C GLU A 184 14.00 -23.60 -0.50
N PRO A 185 12.87 -24.24 -0.89
CA PRO A 185 12.10 -25.06 0.03
C PRO A 185 12.87 -26.33 0.40
N VAL A 186 12.79 -26.74 1.67
CA VAL A 186 13.36 -28.01 2.15
C VAL A 186 12.50 -29.22 1.75
N PHE A 187 11.26 -28.96 1.31
CA PHE A 187 10.30 -29.98 0.91
C PHE A 187 9.27 -29.44 -0.08
N VAL A 188 9.01 -30.20 -1.14
CA VAL A 188 7.94 -29.94 -2.11
C VAL A 188 7.16 -31.23 -2.32
N ASP A 189 5.82 -31.16 -2.29
CA ASP A 189 4.98 -32.34 -2.43
C ASP A 189 3.55 -31.98 -2.85
N THR A 190 2.87 -32.92 -3.51
CA THR A 190 1.46 -32.78 -3.85
C THR A 190 0.63 -33.67 -2.93
N TYR A 191 -0.40 -33.11 -2.30
CA TYR A 191 -1.30 -33.83 -1.41
C TYR A 191 -2.63 -34.16 -2.08
N ARG A 192 -3.36 -35.13 -1.51
CA ARG A 192 -4.70 -35.50 -1.98
C ARG A 192 -5.74 -34.66 -1.22
N PRO A 193 -6.50 -33.76 -1.87
CA PRO A 193 -7.48 -32.92 -1.19
C PRO A 193 -8.70 -33.69 -0.70
N LEU A 194 -9.55 -33.03 0.10
CA LEU A 194 -10.85 -33.53 0.60
C LEU A 194 -10.75 -34.79 1.48
N LEU A 195 -9.59 -35.04 2.08
CA LEU A 195 -9.43 -36.10 3.07
C LEU A 195 -9.86 -35.61 4.45
N GLU A 196 -10.42 -36.51 5.27
CA GLU A 196 -10.70 -36.22 6.69
C GLU A 196 -9.42 -36.06 7.53
N SER A 197 -8.28 -36.52 7.00
CA SER A 197 -6.97 -36.41 7.66
C SER A 197 -5.84 -36.39 6.63
N GLN A 198 -4.83 -35.56 6.91
CA GLN A 198 -3.56 -35.42 6.20
C GLN A 198 -2.37 -35.92 7.03
N ALA A 199 -2.58 -36.82 8.01
CA ALA A 199 -1.55 -37.25 8.96
C ALA A 199 -0.27 -37.80 8.30
N ALA A 200 -0.38 -38.47 7.15
CA ALA A 200 0.77 -38.97 6.41
C ALA A 200 1.62 -37.84 5.80
N LEU A 201 0.97 -36.81 5.24
CA LEU A 201 1.63 -35.61 4.74
C LEU A 201 2.31 -34.84 5.88
N VAL A 202 1.61 -34.62 6.99
CA VAL A 202 2.13 -33.91 8.16
C VAL A 202 3.39 -34.58 8.73
N ARG A 203 3.41 -35.93 8.79
CA ARG A 203 4.63 -36.67 9.19
C ARG A 203 5.79 -36.55 8.20
N ARG A 204 5.51 -36.33 6.91
CA ARG A 204 6.55 -36.04 5.92
C ARG A 204 7.07 -34.62 6.08
N LEU A 205 6.19 -33.63 6.24
CA LEU A 205 6.55 -32.25 6.55
C LEU A 205 7.45 -32.17 7.79
N GLN A 206 7.03 -32.75 8.91
CA GLN A 206 7.83 -32.75 10.14
C GLN A 206 9.21 -33.41 9.96
N ARG A 207 9.30 -34.52 9.20
CA ARG A 207 10.59 -35.19 8.92
C ARG A 207 11.50 -34.40 8.00
N SER A 208 10.96 -33.52 7.16
CA SER A 208 11.77 -32.62 6.33
C SER A 208 12.44 -31.51 7.13
N GLY A 209 11.98 -31.25 8.36
CA GLY A 209 12.48 -30.16 9.19
C GLY A 209 11.89 -28.78 8.84
N ALA A 210 10.86 -28.74 7.97
CA ALA A 210 10.11 -27.51 7.74
C ALA A 210 9.49 -27.00 9.05
N SER A 211 9.52 -25.69 9.28
CA SER A 211 8.76 -24.98 10.32
C SER A 211 7.63 -24.15 9.73
N HIS A 212 7.69 -23.90 8.42
CA HIS A 212 6.72 -23.12 7.64
C HIS A 212 6.23 -23.91 6.43
N VAL A 213 5.01 -23.67 5.98
CA VAL A 213 4.46 -24.28 4.77
C VAL A 213 3.61 -23.30 3.96
N LEU A 214 3.91 -23.19 2.67
CA LEU A 214 3.01 -22.61 1.68
C LEU A 214 2.07 -23.69 1.17
N ILE A 215 0.76 -23.45 1.25
CA ILE A 215 -0.29 -24.38 0.82
C ILE A 215 -1.02 -23.81 -0.39
N GLY A 216 -0.82 -24.44 -1.56
CA GLY A 216 -1.61 -24.25 -2.76
C GLY A 216 -2.84 -25.14 -2.77
N GLY A 217 -3.86 -24.75 -2.01
CA GLY A 217 -5.14 -25.45 -1.99
C GLY A 217 -6.19 -24.74 -1.13
N GLU A 218 -7.32 -25.40 -0.92
CA GLU A 218 -8.48 -24.81 -0.24
C GLU A 218 -8.29 -24.66 1.29
N ALA A 219 -9.03 -23.69 1.85
CA ALA A 219 -9.01 -23.40 3.29
C ALA A 219 -9.35 -24.61 4.17
N ARG A 220 -10.26 -25.49 3.71
CA ARG A 220 -10.66 -26.72 4.41
C ARG A 220 -9.49 -27.67 4.58
N ASP A 221 -8.77 -27.95 3.50
CA ASP A 221 -7.62 -28.84 3.53
C ASP A 221 -6.48 -28.24 4.37
N ALA A 222 -6.22 -26.94 4.24
CA ALA A 222 -5.24 -26.23 5.06
C ALA A 222 -5.57 -26.33 6.56
N ALA A 223 -6.85 -26.19 6.95
CA ALA A 223 -7.30 -26.37 8.33
C ALA A 223 -7.11 -27.81 8.84
N ILE A 224 -7.35 -28.82 8.00
CA ILE A 224 -7.12 -30.24 8.34
C ILE A 224 -5.62 -30.52 8.51
N ILE A 225 -4.76 -29.97 7.65
CA ILE A 225 -3.30 -30.06 7.77
C ILE A 225 -2.84 -29.43 9.09
N ALA A 226 -3.35 -28.25 9.42
CA ALA A 226 -3.04 -27.56 10.66
C ALA A 226 -3.48 -28.36 11.90
N ALA A 227 -4.70 -28.91 11.89
CA ALA A 227 -5.23 -29.71 12.98
C ALA A 227 -4.43 -31.01 13.19
N ASP A 228 -4.03 -31.67 12.10
CA ASP A 228 -3.20 -32.88 12.15
C ASP A 228 -1.77 -32.59 12.64
N ALA A 229 -1.19 -31.44 12.27
CA ALA A 229 0.09 -30.96 12.80
C ALA A 229 0.01 -30.68 14.31
N ALA A 230 -1.02 -29.97 14.75
CA ALA A 230 -1.26 -29.69 16.16
C ALA A 230 -1.43 -30.96 16.99
N ARG A 231 -2.13 -31.99 16.46
CA ARG A 231 -2.36 -33.28 17.16
C ARG A 231 -1.07 -34.02 17.51
N ILE A 232 0.00 -33.81 16.73
CA ILE A 232 1.31 -34.42 16.98
C ILE A 232 2.32 -33.46 17.61
N GLY A 233 1.88 -32.27 18.06
CA GLY A 233 2.75 -31.25 18.65
C GLY A 233 3.70 -30.58 17.65
N TYR A 234 3.41 -30.64 16.36
CA TYR A 234 4.21 -30.01 15.31
C TYR A 234 3.68 -28.58 15.07
N ARG A 235 4.44 -27.58 15.54
CA ARG A 235 4.15 -26.16 15.29
C ARG A 235 4.53 -25.84 13.85
N LEU A 236 3.54 -25.45 13.07
CA LEU A 236 3.68 -25.19 11.64
C LEU A 236 3.03 -23.85 11.30
N ALA A 237 3.83 -22.88 10.86
CA ALA A 237 3.33 -21.63 10.32
C ALA A 237 2.83 -21.84 8.89
N ILE A 238 1.70 -21.24 8.54
CA ILE A 238 0.98 -21.51 7.29
C ILE A 238 0.86 -20.22 6.49
N ALA A 239 1.12 -20.32 5.18
CA ALA A 239 0.71 -19.32 4.21
C ALA A 239 -0.05 -19.97 3.06
N GLY A 240 -0.89 -19.20 2.37
CA GLY A 240 -1.53 -19.64 1.13
C GLY A 240 -2.09 -18.46 0.33
N GLY A 241 -2.63 -18.77 -0.83
CA GLY A 241 -3.22 -17.77 -1.71
C GLY A 241 -4.64 -17.37 -1.29
N SER A 242 -5.27 -16.54 -2.10
CA SER A 242 -6.56 -15.90 -1.84
C SER A 242 -7.74 -16.84 -1.63
N ILE A 243 -7.63 -18.08 -2.09
CA ILE A 243 -8.64 -19.12 -1.80
C ILE A 243 -8.76 -19.41 -0.30
N LEU A 244 -7.73 -19.14 0.51
CA LEU A 244 -7.83 -19.30 1.97
C LEU A 244 -8.84 -18.35 2.61
N VAL A 245 -9.16 -17.21 1.97
CA VAL A 245 -10.03 -16.15 2.52
C VAL A 245 -11.47 -16.63 2.73
N ALA A 246 -11.95 -17.59 1.93
CA ALA A 246 -13.27 -18.17 2.11
C ALA A 246 -13.23 -19.16 3.30
N PRO A 247 -13.75 -18.82 4.50
CA PRO A 247 -13.69 -19.73 5.63
C PRO A 247 -14.52 -20.99 5.30
N PRO A 248 -14.00 -22.20 5.52
CA PRO A 248 -14.76 -23.41 5.30
C PRO A 248 -15.84 -23.56 6.38
N ALA A 249 -16.97 -24.17 6.03
CA ALA A 249 -18.11 -24.35 6.93
C ALA A 249 -17.79 -25.21 8.18
N ASP A 250 -16.65 -25.90 8.19
CA ASP A 250 -16.31 -26.95 9.15
C ASP A 250 -14.87 -26.88 9.71
N GLY A 251 -14.09 -25.80 9.48
CA GLY A 251 -12.72 -25.68 10.01
C GLY A 251 -12.21 -24.25 10.19
N ARG A 252 -11.47 -23.98 11.27
CA ARG A 252 -10.83 -22.68 11.54
C ARG A 252 -9.33 -22.78 11.29
N LEU A 253 -8.80 -21.90 10.42
CA LEU A 253 -7.36 -21.76 10.22
C LEU A 253 -6.70 -21.20 11.49
N PRO A 254 -5.46 -21.63 11.83
CA PRO A 254 -4.74 -21.10 12.98
C PRO A 254 -4.51 -19.60 12.88
N ASP A 255 -4.50 -18.93 14.03
CA ASP A 255 -4.10 -17.53 14.11
C ASP A 255 -2.62 -17.40 13.66
N GLY A 256 -2.31 -16.30 12.97
CA GLY A 256 -1.01 -16.10 12.32
C GLY A 256 -0.90 -16.69 10.91
N THR A 257 -1.91 -17.43 10.41
CA THR A 257 -1.90 -17.91 9.01
C THR A 257 -1.88 -16.72 8.05
N ILE A 258 -0.94 -16.70 7.12
CA ILE A 258 -0.78 -15.63 6.12
C ILE A 258 -1.63 -15.96 4.88
N THR A 259 -2.34 -14.97 4.36
CA THR A 259 -3.03 -15.08 3.07
C THR A 259 -2.95 -13.77 2.29
N VAL A 260 -3.44 -13.78 1.06
CA VAL A 260 -3.65 -12.58 0.24
C VAL A 260 -5.13 -12.39 -0.06
N ALA A 261 -5.63 -11.16 -0.03
CA ALA A 261 -7.02 -10.87 -0.38
C ALA A 261 -7.11 -9.61 -1.23
N VAL A 262 -8.13 -9.56 -2.08
CA VAL A 262 -8.62 -8.29 -2.64
C VAL A 262 -9.66 -7.77 -1.64
N PRO A 263 -9.60 -6.50 -1.22
CA PRO A 263 -10.64 -5.89 -0.40
C PRO A 263 -12.03 -6.06 -0.99
N ALA A 264 -13.01 -6.24 -0.10
CA ALA A 264 -14.40 -6.42 -0.51
C ALA A 264 -15.05 -5.15 -1.09
N ASP A 265 -14.47 -3.98 -0.86
CA ASP A 265 -14.93 -2.68 -1.35
C ASP A 265 -14.37 -2.31 -2.74
N ILE A 266 -13.42 -3.08 -3.28
CA ILE A 266 -12.92 -2.88 -4.64
C ILE A 266 -13.90 -3.51 -5.64
N ASP A 267 -14.45 -2.65 -6.50
CA ASP A 267 -15.31 -3.03 -7.61
C ASP A 267 -14.64 -2.72 -8.96
N PRO A 268 -14.08 -3.72 -9.66
CA PRO A 268 -13.42 -3.53 -10.94
C PRO A 268 -14.34 -2.97 -12.05
N ALA A 269 -15.65 -3.23 -12.00
CA ALA A 269 -16.60 -2.72 -12.99
C ALA A 269 -16.83 -1.22 -12.78
N ARG A 270 -16.97 -0.78 -11.52
CA ARG A 270 -17.08 0.63 -11.17
C ARG A 270 -15.80 1.41 -11.47
N ILE A 271 -14.63 0.82 -11.19
CA ILE A 271 -13.32 1.39 -11.58
C ILE A 271 -13.23 1.58 -13.09
N ALA A 272 -13.62 0.55 -13.87
CA ALA A 272 -13.65 0.65 -15.33
C ALA A 272 -14.56 1.78 -15.81
N ALA A 273 -15.71 1.95 -15.18
CA ALA A 273 -16.64 3.02 -15.52
C ALA A 273 -16.11 4.42 -15.18
N GLN A 274 -15.39 4.60 -14.06
CA GLN A 274 -14.73 5.86 -13.69
C GLN A 274 -13.63 6.24 -14.69
N VAL A 275 -12.83 5.25 -15.10
CA VAL A 275 -11.81 5.40 -16.14
C VAL A 275 -12.47 5.79 -17.47
N ALA A 276 -13.50 5.05 -17.89
CA ALA A 276 -14.23 5.31 -19.12
C ALA A 276 -14.83 6.72 -19.16
N GLN A 277 -15.47 7.15 -18.07
CA GLN A 277 -16.07 8.48 -17.94
C GLN A 277 -15.02 9.58 -18.19
N ALA A 278 -13.87 9.46 -17.54
CA ALA A 278 -12.80 10.44 -17.64
C ALA A 278 -12.10 10.39 -19.02
N ALA A 279 -11.92 9.20 -19.60
CA ALA A 279 -11.32 9.04 -20.92
C ALA A 279 -12.22 9.59 -22.04
N LEU A 280 -13.54 9.37 -21.96
CA LEU A 280 -14.53 9.93 -22.89
C LEU A 280 -14.66 11.46 -22.79
N ALA A 281 -14.42 12.02 -21.60
CA ALA A 281 -14.44 13.46 -21.38
C ALA A 281 -13.15 14.18 -21.80
N ALA A 282 -12.10 13.45 -22.17
CA ALA A 282 -10.82 14.01 -22.57
C ALA A 282 -10.88 14.57 -24.00
N ASP A 283 -10.19 15.68 -24.25
CA ASP A 283 -10.06 16.29 -25.59
C ASP A 283 -8.98 15.57 -26.44
N MET A 284 -9.07 14.24 -26.53
CA MET A 284 -8.18 13.36 -27.29
C MET A 284 -8.84 11.99 -27.55
N PRO A 285 -8.30 11.17 -28.47
CA PRO A 285 -8.81 9.82 -28.69
C PRO A 285 -8.80 8.99 -27.41
N VAL A 286 -9.87 8.21 -27.15
CA VAL A 286 -10.02 7.41 -25.91
C VAL A 286 -8.83 6.50 -25.65
N ILE A 287 -8.29 5.86 -26.70
CA ILE A 287 -7.10 5.01 -26.58
C ILE A 287 -5.86 5.78 -26.11
N ASP A 288 -5.69 7.03 -26.55
CA ASP A 288 -4.57 7.88 -26.14
C ASP A 288 -4.77 8.38 -24.71
N ALA A 289 -6.02 8.69 -24.33
CA ALA A 289 -6.37 9.02 -22.95
C ALA A 289 -6.02 7.88 -22.00
N LEU A 290 -6.43 6.64 -22.33
CA LEU A 290 -6.13 5.44 -21.53
C LEU A 290 -4.63 5.18 -21.38
N ARG A 291 -3.79 5.58 -22.34
CA ARG A 291 -2.34 5.39 -22.30
C ARG A 291 -1.56 6.50 -21.61
N THR A 292 -2.14 7.69 -21.47
CA THR A 292 -1.37 8.89 -21.09
C THR A 292 -1.89 9.58 -19.84
N LEU A 293 -3.15 9.38 -19.48
CA LEU A 293 -3.76 10.03 -18.33
C LEU A 293 -3.70 9.15 -17.08
N THR A 294 -3.79 9.82 -15.94
CA THR A 294 -4.06 9.19 -14.65
C THR A 294 -5.50 9.48 -14.26
N PHE A 295 -6.25 8.43 -13.95
CA PHE A 295 -7.67 8.46 -13.66
C PHE A 295 -7.92 8.47 -12.16
N GLN A 296 -8.82 9.32 -11.68
CA GLN A 296 -9.26 9.27 -10.28
C GLN A 296 -10.31 8.18 -10.13
N THR A 297 -10.04 7.19 -9.28
CA THR A 297 -10.92 6.03 -9.05
C THR A 297 -11.16 5.81 -7.57
N ASP A 298 -12.06 4.88 -7.25
CA ASP A 298 -12.34 4.49 -5.85
C ASP A 298 -11.10 3.92 -5.12
N ILE A 299 -10.11 3.43 -5.88
CA ILE A 299 -8.83 2.93 -5.33
C ILE A 299 -7.71 3.99 -5.39
N GLY A 300 -8.05 5.25 -5.68
CA GLY A 300 -7.10 6.35 -5.85
C GLY A 300 -6.74 6.60 -7.32
N PRO A 301 -5.66 7.35 -7.58
CA PRO A 301 -5.14 7.56 -8.92
C PRO A 301 -4.73 6.21 -9.56
N LEU A 302 -5.24 5.94 -10.76
CA LEU A 302 -4.95 4.75 -11.55
C LEU A 302 -4.35 5.17 -12.89
N ALA A 303 -3.23 4.59 -13.27
CA ALA A 303 -2.68 4.72 -14.62
C ALA A 303 -2.46 3.32 -15.23
N PHE A 304 -2.42 3.26 -16.56
CA PHE A 304 -2.07 2.04 -17.27
C PHE A 304 -0.67 2.12 -17.84
N GLY A 305 0.07 1.02 -17.75
CA GLY A 305 1.31 0.86 -18.50
C GLY A 305 1.06 0.78 -20.01
N ASP A 306 2.14 0.84 -20.80
CA ASP A 306 2.09 0.63 -22.25
C ASP A 306 1.52 -0.76 -22.63
N ASP A 307 1.55 -1.70 -21.70
CA ASP A 307 0.97 -3.02 -21.83
C ASP A 307 -0.52 -3.09 -21.50
N GLY A 308 -1.13 -2.01 -20.97
CA GLY A 308 -2.53 -1.99 -20.56
C GLY A 308 -2.79 -2.57 -19.16
N GLU A 309 -1.73 -2.94 -18.43
CA GLU A 309 -1.87 -3.33 -17.03
C GLU A 309 -1.98 -2.09 -16.13
N PRO A 310 -2.83 -2.11 -15.10
CA PRO A 310 -2.93 -1.03 -14.13
C PRO A 310 -1.70 -0.99 -13.22
N ASP A 311 -1.28 0.20 -12.80
CA ASP A 311 -0.24 0.41 -11.78
C ASP A 311 -0.73 0.17 -10.33
N ALA A 312 -2.00 -0.24 -10.18
CA ALA A 312 -2.63 -0.52 -8.89
C ALA A 312 -2.21 -1.87 -8.28
N ARG A 313 -2.18 -1.90 -6.94
CA ARG A 313 -2.00 -3.13 -6.14
C ARG A 313 -3.32 -3.57 -5.52
N PHE A 314 -3.95 -4.57 -6.13
CA PHE A 314 -5.25 -5.08 -5.68
C PHE A 314 -5.14 -6.08 -4.51
N PHE A 315 -4.07 -6.89 -4.49
CA PHE A 315 -3.89 -7.91 -3.44
C PHE A 315 -3.16 -7.35 -2.22
N ARG A 316 -3.64 -7.73 -1.05
CA ARG A 316 -3.15 -7.31 0.27
C ARG A 316 -2.76 -8.51 1.10
N ILE A 317 -1.72 -8.39 1.92
CA ILE A 317 -1.38 -9.44 2.89
C ILE A 317 -2.35 -9.36 4.05
N HIS A 318 -2.98 -10.49 4.36
CA HIS A 318 -3.81 -10.67 5.53
C HIS A 318 -3.17 -11.71 6.46
N THR A 319 -3.47 -11.61 7.74
CA THR A 319 -3.18 -12.63 8.73
C THR A 319 -4.48 -13.11 9.37
N PHE A 320 -4.62 -14.40 9.62
CA PHE A 320 -5.78 -14.92 10.33
C PHE A 320 -5.69 -14.55 11.80
N ARG A 321 -6.75 -13.93 12.30
CA ARG A 321 -6.98 -13.62 13.72
C ARG A 321 -8.41 -13.99 14.03
N ASN A 322 -8.63 -14.73 15.11
CA ASN A 322 -9.98 -15.14 15.48
C ASN A 322 -10.75 -15.92 14.40
N GLY A 323 -10.02 -16.61 13.51
CA GLY A 323 -10.60 -17.37 12.40
C GLY A 323 -11.09 -16.53 11.22
N ARG A 324 -10.71 -15.25 11.18
CA ARG A 324 -11.00 -14.32 10.08
C ARG A 324 -9.69 -13.75 9.54
N PRO A 325 -9.57 -13.53 8.22
CA PRO A 325 -8.41 -12.85 7.65
C PRO A 325 -8.51 -11.34 7.86
N GLU A 326 -7.53 -10.74 8.52
CA GLU A 326 -7.42 -9.29 8.78
C GLU A 326 -6.19 -8.72 8.07
N PRO A 327 -6.24 -7.49 7.49
CA PRO A 327 -5.07 -6.88 6.87
C PRO A 327 -3.86 -6.80 7.81
N LEU A 328 -2.67 -7.05 7.27
CA LEU A 328 -1.42 -6.99 8.06
C LEU A 328 -1.01 -5.54 8.41
N THR A 329 -1.53 -4.56 7.67
CA THR A 329 -1.41 -3.12 7.95
C THR A 329 -2.56 -2.70 8.85
N PRO A 330 -2.32 -1.92 9.92
CA PRO A 330 -3.39 -1.53 10.82
C PRO A 330 -4.43 -0.66 10.12
N ASP A 331 -5.68 -1.12 10.13
CA ASP A 331 -6.83 -0.29 9.82
C ASP A 331 -7.09 0.62 11.03
N MET A 332 -6.95 1.92 10.85
CA MET A 332 -7.41 2.90 11.83
C MET A 332 -8.58 3.63 11.20
N ASP A 333 -9.77 3.05 11.35
CA ASP A 333 -11.04 3.59 10.88
C ASP A 333 -11.09 5.12 10.98
N GLY A 334 -11.26 5.78 9.82
CA GLY A 334 -11.32 7.23 9.73
C GLY A 334 -9.98 7.92 9.47
N LEU A 335 -8.89 7.18 9.24
CA LEU A 335 -7.59 7.71 8.84
C LEU A 335 -7.10 7.05 7.54
N LYS A 336 -6.49 7.87 6.69
CA LYS A 336 -5.80 7.46 5.46
C LYS A 336 -4.35 7.92 5.53
N VAL A 337 -3.44 7.14 4.99
CA VAL A 337 -2.01 7.44 4.90
C VAL A 337 -1.63 7.46 3.43
N GLY A 338 -1.04 8.55 2.98
CA GLY A 338 -0.47 8.65 1.64
C GLY A 338 1.01 8.94 1.68
N GLN A 339 1.71 8.48 0.65
CA GLN A 339 3.16 8.46 0.61
C GLN A 339 3.65 8.95 -0.75
N ALA A 340 4.62 9.86 -0.73
CA ALA A 340 5.35 10.27 -1.91
C ALA A 340 6.85 10.05 -1.67
N THR A 341 7.47 9.19 -2.49
CA THR A 341 8.90 8.88 -2.42
C THR A 341 9.61 9.43 -3.65
N HIS A 342 10.74 10.09 -3.45
CA HIS A 342 11.56 10.64 -4.52
C HIS A 342 12.92 9.90 -4.58
N ALA A 343 13.06 8.99 -5.54
CA ALA A 343 14.22 8.09 -5.64
C ALA A 343 15.57 8.82 -5.77
N ARG A 344 15.68 9.84 -6.64
CA ARG A 344 16.94 10.59 -6.86
C ARG A 344 17.52 11.17 -5.56
N ILE A 345 16.69 11.88 -4.80
CA ILE A 345 17.10 12.52 -3.55
C ILE A 345 17.04 11.55 -2.37
N LYS A 346 16.51 10.34 -2.55
CA LYS A 346 16.25 9.33 -1.52
C LYS A 346 15.49 9.88 -0.32
N SER A 347 14.41 10.61 -0.55
CA SER A 347 13.62 11.23 0.52
C SER A 347 12.14 11.12 0.18
N GLY A 348 11.27 11.53 1.09
CA GLY A 348 9.84 11.48 0.84
C GLY A 348 9.00 12.10 1.94
N VAL A 349 7.70 12.05 1.71
CA VAL A 349 6.66 12.59 2.58
C VAL A 349 5.64 11.50 2.88
N THR A 350 5.18 11.45 4.12
CA THR A 350 4.03 10.66 4.55
C THR A 350 2.97 11.62 5.10
N ALA A 351 1.79 11.64 4.50
CA ALA A 351 0.65 12.45 4.94
C ALA A 351 -0.41 11.54 5.58
N ILE A 352 -0.84 11.86 6.79
CA ILE A 352 -1.95 11.20 7.47
C ILE A 352 -3.16 12.12 7.31
N ILE A 353 -4.16 11.69 6.53
CA ILE A 353 -5.38 12.43 6.24
C ILE A 353 -6.52 11.83 7.05
N CYS A 354 -7.19 12.65 7.85
CA CYS A 354 -8.37 12.20 8.58
C CYS A 354 -9.60 12.22 7.65
N ASP A 355 -10.53 11.29 7.74
CA ASP A 355 -11.80 11.35 7.00
C ASP A 355 -12.69 12.50 7.51
N ALA A 356 -12.65 12.74 8.81
CA ALA A 356 -13.24 13.88 9.50
C ALA A 356 -12.20 14.51 10.44
N PRO A 357 -12.31 15.80 10.81
CA PRO A 357 -11.37 16.42 11.73
C PRO A 357 -11.21 15.62 13.03
N ALA A 358 -9.98 15.19 13.35
CA ALA A 358 -9.67 14.36 14.51
C ALA A 358 -9.03 15.18 15.63
N ALA A 359 -9.37 14.89 16.88
CA ALA A 359 -8.78 15.58 18.03
C ALA A 359 -7.28 15.30 18.09
N ALA A 360 -6.47 16.35 18.26
CA ALA A 360 -5.03 16.23 18.07
C ALA A 360 -4.22 16.78 19.26
N GLY A 361 -3.09 16.14 19.51
CA GLY A 361 -2.07 16.57 20.47
C GLY A 361 -0.67 16.32 19.92
N VAL A 362 0.33 16.94 20.54
CA VAL A 362 1.74 16.70 20.19
C VAL A 362 2.61 16.73 21.43
N GLN A 363 3.64 15.90 21.42
CA GLN A 363 4.75 16.00 22.35
C GLN A 363 6.06 16.00 21.55
N VAL A 364 6.94 16.94 21.91
CA VAL A 364 8.30 17.04 21.39
C VAL A 364 9.23 16.81 22.58
N LEU A 365 10.13 15.82 22.48
CA LEU A 365 11.13 15.53 23.53
C LEU A 365 12.57 15.63 23.04
N GLY A 366 12.81 15.56 21.73
CA GLY A 366 14.14 15.78 21.17
C GLY A 366 14.61 17.24 21.30
N GLY A 367 15.93 17.43 21.42
CA GLY A 367 16.54 18.77 21.53
C GLY A 367 16.69 19.56 20.23
N ALA A 368 16.50 18.95 19.05
CA ALA A 368 16.64 19.58 17.74
C ALA A 368 15.40 19.39 16.83
N PRO A 369 14.18 19.79 17.28
CA PRO A 369 12.97 19.59 16.50
C PRO A 369 12.91 20.51 15.28
N GLY A 370 12.38 19.99 14.17
CA GLY A 370 11.87 20.78 13.07
C GLY A 370 10.38 20.53 12.94
N THR A 371 9.57 21.53 13.27
CA THR A 371 8.11 21.40 13.31
C THR A 371 7.41 22.60 12.71
N ARG A 372 6.15 22.39 12.30
CA ARG A 372 5.22 23.44 11.88
C ARG A 372 3.91 23.27 12.62
N GLU A 373 3.31 24.38 13.02
CA GLU A 373 1.93 24.42 13.56
C GLU A 373 1.71 23.51 14.80
N THR A 374 2.73 23.34 15.64
CA THR A 374 2.63 22.55 16.88
C THR A 374 1.99 23.32 18.04
N ASP A 375 2.21 24.63 18.15
CA ASP A 375 1.70 25.43 19.27
C ASP A 375 0.18 25.41 19.37
N LEU A 376 -0.54 25.41 18.23
CA LEU A 376 -2.01 25.34 18.21
C LEU A 376 -2.56 24.03 18.79
N LEU A 377 -1.75 22.96 18.85
CA LEU A 377 -2.13 21.68 19.44
C LEU A 377 -2.04 21.69 20.97
N ALA A 378 -1.52 22.76 21.59
CA ALA A 378 -1.53 22.89 23.03
C ALA A 378 -2.99 22.87 23.57
N PRO A 379 -3.29 22.15 24.67
CA PRO A 379 -4.66 21.94 25.13
C PRO A 379 -5.46 23.22 25.48
N HIS A 380 -4.80 24.36 25.67
CA HIS A 380 -5.44 25.65 25.97
C HIS A 380 -5.75 26.50 24.73
N ASN A 381 -5.34 26.06 23.53
CA ASN A 381 -5.51 26.79 22.28
C ASN A 381 -6.74 26.32 21.50
N THR A 382 -7.32 27.22 20.71
CA THR A 382 -8.65 27.11 20.08
C THR A 382 -8.85 25.95 19.10
N VAL A 383 -7.80 25.50 18.39
CA VAL A 383 -7.94 24.43 17.39
C VAL A 383 -8.06 23.08 18.09
N GLU A 384 -9.26 22.50 18.12
CA GLU A 384 -9.52 21.22 18.79
C GLU A 384 -9.13 20.00 17.94
N ALA A 385 -9.30 20.11 16.63
CA ALA A 385 -9.14 19.01 15.70
C ALA A 385 -8.42 19.46 14.42
N VAL A 386 -7.75 18.52 13.75
CA VAL A 386 -7.04 18.76 12.49
C VAL A 386 -7.47 17.77 11.41
N ASP A 387 -7.34 18.20 10.16
CA ASP A 387 -7.67 17.39 8.98
C ASP A 387 -6.50 16.49 8.53
N ALA A 388 -5.27 16.85 8.88
CA ALA A 388 -4.08 16.08 8.50
C ALA A 388 -2.88 16.30 9.43
N ILE A 389 -1.96 15.35 9.44
CA ILE A 389 -0.59 15.46 9.97
C ILE A 389 0.40 15.09 8.87
N VAL A 390 1.52 15.81 8.78
CA VAL A 390 2.59 15.51 7.80
C VAL A 390 3.90 15.14 8.48
N LEU A 391 4.47 14.01 8.06
CA LEU A 391 5.82 13.58 8.39
C LEU A 391 6.67 13.68 7.11
N SER A 392 7.83 14.33 7.17
CA SER A 392 8.67 14.53 5.97
C SER A 392 10.15 14.33 6.24
N GLY A 393 10.88 13.83 5.24
CA GLY A 393 12.33 14.00 5.16
C GLY A 393 12.71 15.45 4.81
N GLY A 394 13.98 15.68 4.45
CA GLY A 394 14.44 16.96 3.92
C GLY A 394 14.91 17.99 4.94
N SER A 395 14.96 17.62 6.23
CA SER A 395 15.20 18.60 7.30
C SER A 395 14.24 19.79 7.17
N ALA A 396 14.68 21.02 7.46
CA ALA A 396 13.84 22.22 7.40
C ALA A 396 13.20 22.46 6.01
N PHE A 397 13.79 21.99 4.90
CA PHE A 397 13.18 22.08 3.57
C PHE A 397 11.88 21.27 3.48
N GLY A 398 11.78 20.18 4.24
CA GLY A 398 10.61 19.31 4.35
C GLY A 398 9.38 19.98 4.95
N LEU A 399 9.55 21.09 5.68
CA LEU A 399 8.41 21.81 6.28
C LEU A 399 7.44 22.37 5.23
N ASP A 400 7.91 22.57 3.99
CA ASP A 400 7.07 23.01 2.86
C ASP A 400 6.12 21.91 2.35
N ALA A 401 6.34 20.63 2.71
CA ALA A 401 5.42 19.54 2.40
C ALA A 401 4.02 19.77 3.00
N ALA A 402 3.96 20.34 4.21
CA ALA A 402 2.69 20.70 4.83
C ALA A 402 1.90 21.74 4.03
N SER A 403 2.58 22.62 3.28
CA SER A 403 1.91 23.55 2.38
C SER A 403 1.29 22.86 1.17
N GLY A 404 1.92 21.83 0.61
CA GLY A 404 1.31 21.04 -0.47
C GLY A 404 0.04 20.29 -0.03
N VAL A 405 0.04 19.76 1.19
CA VAL A 405 -1.15 19.13 1.80
C VAL A 405 -2.22 20.17 2.14
N GLN A 406 -1.81 21.35 2.63
CA GLN A 406 -2.72 22.46 2.91
C GLN A 406 -3.44 22.94 1.63
N ASP A 407 -2.71 23.10 0.52
CA ASP A 407 -3.26 23.48 -0.78
C ASP A 407 -4.31 22.42 -1.23
N TRP A 408 -3.96 21.13 -1.16
CA TRP A 408 -4.89 20.04 -1.48
C TRP A 408 -6.15 20.03 -0.59
N LEU A 409 -6.00 20.19 0.74
CA LEU A 409 -7.16 20.25 1.65
C LEU A 409 -8.06 21.46 1.37
N ALA A 410 -7.47 22.60 0.98
CA ALA A 410 -8.24 23.78 0.60
C ALA A 410 -9.09 23.52 -0.66
N GLU A 411 -8.54 22.82 -1.65
CA GLU A 411 -9.27 22.37 -2.85
C GLU A 411 -10.43 21.44 -2.49
N GLN A 412 -10.26 20.58 -1.48
CA GLN A 412 -11.33 19.71 -0.95
C GLN A 412 -12.37 20.47 -0.09
N GLY A 413 -12.22 21.79 0.09
CA GLY A 413 -13.10 22.58 0.95
C GLY A 413 -13.01 22.18 2.43
N ARG A 414 -11.85 21.71 2.89
CA ARG A 414 -11.60 21.27 4.27
C ARG A 414 -10.80 22.31 5.05
N GLY A 415 -10.80 22.21 6.37
CA GLY A 415 -10.11 23.14 7.26
C GLY A 415 -11.00 23.82 8.30
N PHE A 416 -10.32 24.54 9.20
CA PHE A 416 -10.92 25.28 10.30
C PHE A 416 -11.77 26.45 9.79
N ALA A 417 -13.01 26.54 10.26
CA ALA A 417 -13.96 27.56 9.80
C ALA A 417 -13.64 28.93 10.43
N VAL A 418 -13.43 29.94 9.58
CA VAL A 418 -13.21 31.34 9.95
C VAL A 418 -14.19 32.21 9.16
N GLY A 419 -15.37 32.45 9.73
CA GLY A 419 -16.46 33.10 9.01
C GLY A 419 -16.84 32.31 7.75
N PRO A 420 -16.83 32.91 6.54
CA PRO A 420 -17.13 32.21 5.30
C PRO A 420 -15.94 31.40 4.74
N HIS A 421 -14.76 31.49 5.34
CA HIS A 421 -13.55 30.84 4.85
C HIS A 421 -13.25 29.55 5.63
N ARG A 422 -12.55 28.61 4.98
CA ARG A 422 -11.94 27.45 5.62
C ARG A 422 -10.43 27.53 5.49
N VAL A 423 -9.73 27.37 6.62
CA VAL A 423 -8.27 27.44 6.69
C VAL A 423 -7.75 26.07 7.11
N PRO A 424 -7.16 25.28 6.21
CA PRO A 424 -6.58 24.00 6.58
C PRO A 424 -5.39 24.20 7.51
N ILE A 425 -5.42 23.50 8.64
CA ILE A 425 -4.38 23.48 9.66
C ILE A 425 -3.66 22.14 9.54
N VAL A 426 -2.37 22.18 9.19
CA VAL A 426 -1.58 20.98 8.88
C VAL A 426 -0.31 20.97 9.72
N PRO A 427 -0.37 20.46 10.96
CA PRO A 427 0.81 20.26 11.78
C PRO A 427 1.78 19.28 11.10
N SER A 428 3.08 19.56 11.23
CA SER A 428 4.10 18.69 10.65
C SER A 428 5.36 18.60 11.50
N ALA A 429 6.10 17.51 11.29
CA ALA A 429 7.46 17.34 11.79
C ALA A 429 8.35 16.78 10.68
N ILE A 430 9.64 17.12 10.75
CA ILE A 430 10.64 16.70 9.76
C ILE A 430 11.75 15.85 10.38
N LEU A 431 12.38 15.03 9.54
CA LEU A 431 13.62 14.34 9.86
C LEU A 431 14.75 14.76 8.93
N PHE A 432 15.99 14.64 9.43
CA PHE A 432 17.19 14.94 8.66
C PHE A 432 17.68 13.72 7.88
N ASP A 433 17.50 13.74 6.56
CA ASP A 433 17.99 12.70 5.63
C ASP A 433 18.88 13.29 4.51
N LEU A 434 19.44 14.49 4.72
CA LEU A 434 20.26 15.13 3.69
C LEU A 434 21.58 14.37 3.42
N ILE A 435 22.05 13.58 4.39
CA ILE A 435 23.25 12.73 4.28
C ILE A 435 22.81 11.27 4.23
N ASN A 436 22.24 10.84 3.10
CA ASN A 436 21.72 9.48 2.91
C ASN A 436 22.15 8.80 1.60
N GLY A 437 23.05 9.43 0.85
CA GLY A 437 23.54 8.94 -0.44
C GLY A 437 22.71 9.36 -1.66
N GLY A 438 21.55 9.99 -1.48
CA GLY A 438 20.78 10.57 -2.59
C GLY A 438 21.34 11.92 -3.06
N ASP A 439 21.11 12.26 -4.32
CA ASP A 439 21.54 13.52 -4.93
C ASP A 439 20.69 14.69 -4.43
N LYS A 440 21.32 15.66 -3.76
CA LYS A 440 20.65 16.84 -3.17
C LYS A 440 20.71 18.09 -4.05
N ASP A 441 21.27 17.99 -5.27
CA ASP A 441 21.31 19.09 -6.23
C ASP A 441 19.98 19.19 -7.02
N TRP A 442 18.88 19.41 -6.32
CA TRP A 442 17.54 19.48 -6.90
C TRP A 442 17.23 20.80 -7.65
N GLY A 443 18.22 21.69 -7.79
CA GLY A 443 18.08 22.98 -8.47
C GLY A 443 17.37 24.05 -7.63
N ASP A 444 16.63 24.93 -8.29
CA ASP A 444 16.15 26.19 -7.69
C ASP A 444 15.03 26.03 -6.64
N LYS A 445 14.24 24.95 -6.71
CA LYS A 445 13.07 24.74 -5.85
C LYS A 445 13.15 23.43 -5.07
N SER A 446 12.80 23.51 -3.80
CA SER A 446 12.61 22.35 -2.93
C SER A 446 11.49 21.44 -3.49
N PRO A 447 11.68 20.12 -3.56
CA PRO A 447 10.66 19.18 -4.07
C PRO A 447 9.54 18.92 -3.05
N TYR A 448 9.73 19.27 -1.77
CA TYR A 448 8.88 18.79 -0.68
C TYR A 448 7.44 19.26 -0.74
N ARG A 449 7.15 20.46 -1.28
CA ARG A 449 5.76 20.88 -1.53
C ARG A 449 5.03 19.94 -2.48
N ALA A 450 5.63 19.64 -3.63
CA ALA A 450 5.03 18.75 -4.63
C ALA A 450 4.86 17.32 -4.08
N LEU A 451 5.85 16.85 -3.31
CA LEU A 451 5.74 15.57 -2.60
C LEU A 451 4.62 15.58 -1.55
N GLY A 452 4.40 16.70 -0.87
CA GLY A 452 3.28 16.88 0.06
C GLY A 452 1.92 16.77 -0.64
N THR A 453 1.74 17.48 -1.76
CA THR A 453 0.51 17.38 -2.57
C THR A 453 0.27 15.95 -3.05
N LEU A 454 1.31 15.29 -3.60
CA LEU A 454 1.21 13.90 -4.05
C LEU A 454 0.85 12.96 -2.89
N ALA A 455 1.51 13.10 -1.74
CA ALA A 455 1.20 12.29 -0.56
C ALA A 455 -0.25 12.48 -0.08
N ALA A 456 -0.83 13.68 -0.19
CA ALA A 456 -2.24 13.87 0.12
C ALA A 456 -3.17 13.21 -0.92
N GLN A 457 -2.85 13.31 -2.20
CA GLN A 457 -3.62 12.71 -3.30
C GLN A 457 -3.64 11.19 -3.26
N THR A 458 -2.55 10.56 -2.83
CA THR A 458 -2.42 9.10 -2.75
C THR A 458 -2.84 8.53 -1.38
N ALA A 459 -3.52 9.31 -0.53
CA ALA A 459 -3.87 8.85 0.81
C ALA A 459 -4.92 7.75 0.77
N ALA A 460 -4.58 6.57 1.29
CA ALA A 460 -5.44 5.39 1.36
C ALA A 460 -5.40 4.74 2.75
N THR A 461 -6.30 3.82 3.05
CA THR A 461 -6.22 3.03 4.30
C THR A 461 -4.97 2.15 4.33
N GLU A 462 -4.37 1.90 3.17
CA GLU A 462 -3.14 1.14 3.04
C GLU A 462 -1.93 1.98 2.66
N PHE A 463 -0.79 1.52 3.15
CA PHE A 463 0.50 2.15 2.91
C PHE A 463 1.61 1.13 3.14
N THR A 464 2.80 1.42 2.62
CA THR A 464 3.94 0.52 2.74
C THR A 464 4.89 1.01 3.83
N ILE A 465 5.40 0.08 4.66
CA ILE A 465 6.46 0.34 5.65
C ILE A 465 7.86 0.08 5.03
N GLY A 466 8.94 0.39 5.76
CA GLY A 466 10.31 0.34 5.25
C GLY A 466 10.72 1.63 4.55
N SER A 467 11.37 1.54 3.39
CA SER A 467 11.99 2.69 2.70
C SER A 467 10.99 3.51 1.86
N HIS A 468 9.84 3.90 2.44
CA HIS A 468 8.76 4.62 1.75
C HIS A 468 8.37 5.91 2.46
N GLY A 469 7.92 6.92 1.70
CA GLY A 469 7.49 8.22 2.22
C GLY A 469 8.59 8.86 3.08
N ALA A 470 8.22 9.34 4.27
CA ALA A 470 9.19 9.90 5.23
C ALA A 470 10.31 8.91 5.65
N GLY A 471 10.08 7.60 5.50
CA GLY A 471 11.07 6.56 5.80
C GLY A 471 12.13 6.32 4.72
N ALA A 472 11.95 6.85 3.51
CA ALA A 472 12.80 6.51 2.36
C ALA A 472 14.30 6.86 2.57
N GLY A 473 14.55 8.01 3.19
CA GLY A 473 15.89 8.50 3.49
C GLY A 473 16.38 8.23 4.90
N ALA A 474 15.58 7.54 5.71
CA ALA A 474 15.81 7.41 7.14
C ALA A 474 17.01 6.49 7.44
N LEU A 475 17.84 6.90 8.40
CA LEU A 475 19.01 6.15 8.86
C LEU A 475 19.09 6.18 10.39
N THR A 476 19.52 5.06 10.98
CA THR A 476 19.84 4.94 12.41
C THR A 476 21.37 4.96 12.62
N ALA A 477 21.85 4.76 13.84
CA ALA A 477 23.28 4.74 14.14
C ALA A 477 24.10 3.78 13.25
N ASP A 478 23.54 2.63 12.89
CA ASP A 478 24.29 1.53 12.28
C ASP A 478 23.51 0.72 11.24
N LEU A 479 22.30 1.16 10.89
CA LEU A 479 21.43 0.53 9.89
C LEU A 479 20.61 1.58 9.13
N LYS A 480 20.13 1.22 7.93
CA LYS A 480 19.01 1.93 7.30
C LYS A 480 17.81 1.93 8.26
N GLY A 481 17.21 3.10 8.43
CA GLY A 481 15.98 3.26 9.17
C GLY A 481 14.77 2.92 8.29
N GLY A 482 13.61 3.46 8.62
CA GLY A 482 12.44 3.30 7.76
C GLY A 482 11.16 3.83 8.40
N LEU A 483 10.08 3.78 7.63
CA LEU A 483 8.73 4.02 8.13
C LEU A 483 8.20 2.71 8.70
N GLY A 484 7.71 2.71 9.94
CA GLY A 484 7.17 1.52 10.58
C GLY A 484 5.79 1.77 11.14
N SER A 485 5.01 0.69 11.27
CA SER A 485 3.64 0.76 11.77
C SER A 485 3.28 -0.49 12.56
N ALA A 486 2.47 -0.33 13.62
CA ALA A 486 1.92 -1.43 14.41
C ALA A 486 0.62 -1.00 15.10
N SER A 487 -0.26 -1.95 15.43
CA SER A 487 -1.49 -1.68 16.20
C SER A 487 -1.78 -2.74 17.25
N ALA A 488 -2.70 -2.39 18.14
CA ALA A 488 -3.32 -3.30 19.09
C ALA A 488 -4.79 -2.90 19.29
N GLU A 489 -5.64 -3.89 19.51
CA GLU A 489 -6.99 -3.70 20.02
C GLU A 489 -6.99 -3.98 21.53
N LEU A 490 -7.67 -3.13 22.30
CA LEU A 490 -7.87 -3.33 23.72
C LEU A 490 -9.03 -4.31 23.95
N GLU A 491 -8.72 -5.57 24.27
CA GLU A 491 -9.69 -6.68 24.41
C GLU A 491 -10.93 -6.32 25.25
N ARG A 492 -10.78 -5.52 26.30
CA ARG A 492 -11.88 -5.13 27.21
C ARG A 492 -12.91 -4.21 26.57
N THR A 493 -12.53 -3.47 25.54
CA THR A 493 -13.32 -2.34 25.01
C THR A 493 -13.48 -2.35 23.49
N GLY A 494 -12.64 -3.09 22.76
CA GLY A 494 -12.57 -3.03 21.30
C GLY A 494 -11.90 -1.76 20.76
N ILE A 495 -11.43 -0.86 21.62
CA ILE A 495 -10.71 0.35 21.21
C ILE A 495 -9.42 -0.06 20.51
N THR A 496 -9.17 0.53 19.35
CA THR A 496 -7.94 0.30 18.57
C THR A 496 -6.97 1.45 18.79
N VAL A 497 -5.68 1.10 18.89
CA VAL A 497 -4.57 2.06 18.85
C VAL A 497 -3.54 1.60 17.84
N GLY A 498 -3.11 2.51 16.98
CA GLY A 498 -2.06 2.29 15.99
C GLY A 498 -0.97 3.35 16.07
N SER A 499 0.27 2.96 15.79
CA SER A 499 1.43 3.85 15.72
C SER A 499 2.03 3.80 14.32
N LEU A 500 2.42 4.95 13.79
CA LEU A 500 3.15 5.12 12.52
C LEU A 500 4.36 6.03 12.77
N VAL A 501 5.57 5.58 12.45
CA VAL A 501 6.80 6.29 12.82
C VAL A 501 7.87 6.20 11.74
N ALA A 502 8.52 7.32 11.41
CA ALA A 502 9.70 7.35 10.56
C ALA A 502 10.95 7.40 11.44
N VAL A 503 11.75 6.32 11.37
CA VAL A 503 12.86 6.01 12.29
C VAL A 503 14.19 6.51 11.72
N ASN A 504 14.57 7.74 12.05
CA ASN A 504 15.86 8.33 11.68
C ASN A 504 16.65 8.75 12.93
N SER A 505 16.78 7.82 13.88
CA SER A 505 17.32 8.07 15.22
C SER A 505 18.83 8.34 15.25
N LEU A 506 19.29 9.13 16.22
CA LEU A 506 20.71 9.23 16.55
C LEU A 506 21.25 7.90 17.10
N GLY A 507 20.49 7.29 18.01
CA GLY A 507 20.79 5.99 18.62
C GLY A 507 20.48 4.81 17.71
N THR A 508 20.66 3.60 18.24
CA THR A 508 20.39 2.35 17.53
C THR A 508 19.12 1.66 18.06
N PRO A 509 18.31 1.04 17.19
CA PRO A 509 17.25 0.13 17.59
C PRO A 509 17.76 -1.27 17.99
N MET A 510 19.06 -1.52 17.78
CA MET A 510 19.68 -2.83 17.98
C MET A 510 20.30 -2.97 19.37
N VAL A 511 20.30 -4.19 19.91
CA VAL A 511 21.06 -4.54 21.11
C VAL A 511 22.53 -4.73 20.73
N GLY A 512 23.37 -3.74 21.02
CA GLY A 512 24.79 -3.76 20.66
C GLY A 512 25.01 -3.90 19.15
N GLY A 513 25.87 -4.85 18.74
CA GLY A 513 26.14 -5.14 17.32
C GLY A 513 25.30 -6.26 16.71
N THR A 514 24.27 -6.72 17.44
CA THR A 514 23.52 -7.93 17.08
C THR A 514 22.36 -7.64 16.11
N ARG A 515 21.61 -8.69 15.77
CA ARG A 515 20.34 -8.63 15.02
C ARG A 515 19.09 -8.48 15.91
N HIS A 516 19.25 -8.51 17.23
CA HIS A 516 18.16 -8.41 18.19
C HIS A 516 17.74 -6.95 18.41
N PHE A 517 16.43 -6.70 18.41
CA PHE A 517 15.85 -5.38 18.68
C PHE A 517 15.64 -5.15 20.17
N TRP A 518 15.78 -3.90 20.64
CA TRP A 518 15.34 -3.52 21.99
C TRP A 518 13.84 -3.72 22.20
N ALA A 519 13.05 -3.61 21.11
CA ALA A 519 11.61 -3.79 21.11
C ALA A 519 11.16 -5.26 21.25
N ALA A 520 12.08 -6.24 21.28
CA ALA A 520 11.75 -7.67 21.31
C ALA A 520 10.69 -8.09 22.36
N PRO A 521 10.65 -7.53 23.58
CA PRO A 521 9.61 -7.88 24.56
C PRO A 521 8.17 -7.53 24.13
N PHE A 522 8.01 -6.69 23.11
CA PHE A 522 6.71 -6.26 22.58
C PHE A 522 6.36 -6.92 21.26
N GLU A 523 7.23 -7.78 20.71
CA GLU A 523 6.97 -8.46 19.44
C GLU A 523 5.69 -9.30 19.53
N GLN A 524 4.92 -9.28 18.43
CA GLN A 524 3.73 -10.12 18.27
C GLN A 524 3.84 -10.88 16.97
N ASP A 525 3.51 -12.17 17.00
CA ASP A 525 3.36 -13.02 15.81
C ASP A 525 4.57 -13.00 14.86
N GLY A 526 5.79 -12.78 15.38
CA GLY A 526 7.03 -12.73 14.60
C GLY A 526 7.11 -11.54 13.63
N GLU A 527 6.37 -10.46 13.86
CA GLU A 527 6.23 -9.33 12.94
C GLU A 527 7.54 -8.58 12.61
N PHE A 528 8.63 -8.82 13.34
CA PHE A 528 9.98 -8.34 13.02
C PHE A 528 11.08 -9.38 13.27
N GLY A 529 10.76 -10.67 13.12
CA GLY A 529 11.72 -11.78 12.99
C GLY A 529 11.78 -12.79 14.13
N ASP A 530 11.04 -12.62 15.23
CA ASP A 530 11.01 -13.54 16.40
C ASP A 530 12.40 -13.88 16.97
N GLU A 531 13.35 -12.94 16.86
CA GLU A 531 14.73 -13.13 17.31
C GLU A 531 14.86 -13.10 18.84
N GLY A 532 13.86 -12.53 19.53
CA GLY A 532 13.90 -12.31 20.97
C GLY A 532 15.04 -11.37 21.41
N LEU A 533 15.29 -11.34 22.71
CA LEU A 533 16.48 -10.70 23.28
C LEU A 533 17.69 -11.66 23.18
N PRO A 534 18.92 -11.14 23.03
CA PRO A 534 20.10 -11.99 23.00
C PRO A 534 20.31 -12.68 24.35
N GLU A 535 20.58 -13.98 24.33
CA GLU A 535 20.91 -14.77 25.51
C GLU A 535 22.26 -15.50 25.30
N PRO A 536 23.33 -15.15 26.05
CA PRO A 536 23.37 -14.07 27.05
C PRO A 536 23.39 -12.67 26.40
N MET A 537 22.98 -11.66 27.17
CA MET A 537 23.11 -10.25 26.75
C MET A 537 24.57 -9.92 26.42
N PRO A 538 24.86 -9.28 25.27
CA PRO A 538 26.23 -8.99 24.87
C PRO A 538 26.83 -7.91 25.79
N ALA A 539 28.12 -8.03 26.10
CA ALA A 539 28.81 -7.12 27.01
C ALA A 539 28.79 -5.65 26.54
N ASN A 540 28.67 -5.43 25.23
CA ASN A 540 28.57 -4.10 24.61
C ASN A 540 27.12 -3.65 24.34
N ALA A 541 26.12 -4.27 24.97
CA ALA A 541 24.71 -3.92 24.77
C ALA A 541 24.43 -2.44 25.05
N THR A 542 25.08 -1.86 26.06
CA THR A 542 24.86 -0.48 26.52
C THR A 542 25.88 0.52 25.98
N ASP A 543 26.83 0.07 25.15
CA ASP A 543 27.80 0.97 24.51
C ASP A 543 27.08 2.02 23.66
N LEU A 544 27.52 3.27 23.74
CA LEU A 544 26.91 4.36 22.99
C LEU A 544 27.25 4.23 21.50
N ARG A 545 26.23 3.94 20.70
CA ARG A 545 26.29 3.97 19.23
C ARG A 545 25.55 5.20 18.73
N ILE A 546 26.28 6.07 18.05
CA ILE A 546 25.78 7.39 17.69
C ILE A 546 26.03 7.65 16.21
N LYS A 547 24.94 7.88 15.47
CA LYS A 547 24.96 8.13 14.02
C LYS A 547 25.94 9.25 13.66
N PHE A 548 26.75 9.00 12.63
CA PHE A 548 27.79 9.87 12.07
C PHE A 548 28.95 10.28 12.98
N ARG A 549 28.92 9.98 14.29
CA ARG A 549 30.04 10.30 15.20
C ARG A 549 31.36 9.64 14.77
N ASP A 550 31.27 8.39 14.34
CA ASP A 550 32.45 7.60 13.96
C ASP A 550 32.69 7.60 12.44
N LEU A 551 31.80 8.22 11.65
CA LEU A 551 31.81 8.17 10.18
C LEU A 551 32.10 9.53 9.51
N VAL A 552 31.84 10.67 10.16
CA VAL A 552 31.98 12.00 9.53
C VAL A 552 32.70 12.97 10.48
N SER A 553 33.85 13.50 10.05
CA SER A 553 34.75 14.33 10.89
C SER A 553 34.21 15.73 11.21
N ASP A 554 33.32 16.29 10.38
CA ASP A 554 32.91 17.71 10.41
C ASP A 554 31.38 17.95 10.39
N GLY A 555 30.56 16.91 10.59
CA GLY A 555 29.09 17.03 10.59
C GLY A 555 28.49 17.18 11.98
N ALA A 556 27.68 18.21 12.22
CA ALA A 556 26.82 18.25 13.41
C ALA A 556 25.76 17.14 13.28
N PRO A 557 25.67 16.18 14.22
CA PRO A 557 24.64 15.17 14.17
C PRO A 557 23.28 15.85 14.35
N VAL A 558 22.42 15.79 13.34
CA VAL A 558 20.99 16.12 13.45
C VAL A 558 20.24 14.88 13.04
N ASN A 559 19.43 14.34 13.95
CA ASN A 559 18.67 13.12 13.77
C ASN A 559 17.26 13.31 14.29
N THR A 560 16.31 12.50 13.86
CA THR A 560 14.92 12.67 14.29
C THR A 560 14.11 11.39 14.14
N THR A 561 13.41 10.97 15.19
CA THR A 561 12.31 10.01 15.06
C THR A 561 10.97 10.75 15.16
N ILE A 562 10.22 10.78 14.06
CA ILE A 562 8.92 11.48 13.98
C ILE A 562 7.79 10.49 13.76
N GLY A 563 6.63 10.70 14.39
CA GLY A 563 5.54 9.75 14.26
C GLY A 563 4.18 10.25 14.72
N VAL A 564 3.20 9.38 14.56
CA VAL A 564 1.81 9.53 14.99
C VAL A 564 1.43 8.30 15.79
N VAL A 565 0.77 8.49 16.93
CA VAL A 565 -0.08 7.47 17.56
C VAL A 565 -1.53 7.87 17.34
N ALA A 566 -2.39 6.96 16.94
CA ALA A 566 -3.80 7.26 16.76
C ALA A 566 -4.72 6.19 17.31
N THR A 567 -5.95 6.60 17.62
CA THR A 567 -6.97 5.75 18.21
C THR A 567 -8.36 6.15 17.75
N ASP A 568 -9.28 5.21 17.76
CA ASP A 568 -10.70 5.42 17.53
C ASP A 568 -11.46 5.91 18.77
N ALA A 569 -10.83 5.87 19.95
CA ALA A 569 -11.40 6.36 21.20
C ALA A 569 -11.67 7.87 21.15
N LYS A 570 -12.72 8.32 21.85
CA LYS A 570 -13.02 9.75 22.00
C LYS A 570 -12.14 10.38 23.07
N LEU A 571 -11.14 11.14 22.63
CA LEU A 571 -10.19 11.84 23.51
C LEU A 571 -10.30 13.37 23.40
N THR A 572 -10.01 14.06 24.50
CA THR A 572 -9.73 15.51 24.52
C THR A 572 -8.30 15.81 24.06
N LYS A 573 -7.98 17.06 23.66
CA LYS A 573 -6.59 17.47 23.36
C LYS A 573 -5.60 17.15 24.48
N ALA A 574 -6.02 17.32 25.73
CA ALA A 574 -5.18 17.02 26.88
C ALA A 574 -4.87 15.52 26.98
N GLN A 575 -5.86 14.66 26.70
CA GLN A 575 -5.68 13.21 26.62
C GLN A 575 -4.83 12.82 25.39
N CYS A 576 -5.03 13.44 24.22
CA CYS A 576 -4.16 13.23 23.06
C CYS A 576 -2.71 13.59 23.38
N LYS A 577 -2.46 14.73 24.04
CA LYS A 577 -1.11 15.08 24.49
C LYS A 577 -0.53 14.03 25.45
N ARG A 578 -1.34 13.51 26.39
CA ARG A 578 -0.90 12.46 27.29
C ARG A 578 -0.61 11.14 26.58
N LEU A 579 -1.39 10.80 25.56
CA LEU A 579 -1.17 9.64 24.69
C LEU A 579 0.14 9.79 23.90
N ALA A 580 0.42 10.96 23.33
CA ALA A 580 1.69 11.27 22.67
C ALA A 580 2.88 11.10 23.63
N ILE A 581 2.75 11.56 24.89
CA ILE A 581 3.77 11.33 25.94
C ILE A 581 3.97 9.83 26.18
N ALA A 582 2.91 9.04 26.31
CA ALA A 582 3.03 7.61 26.52
C ALA A 582 3.70 6.88 25.34
N ALA A 583 3.43 7.31 24.11
CA ALA A 583 4.09 6.77 22.92
C ALA A 583 5.60 7.05 22.91
N HIS A 584 6.08 8.17 23.45
CA HIS A 584 7.51 8.42 23.64
C HIS A 584 8.19 7.36 24.54
N ASP A 585 7.49 6.80 25.52
CA ASP A 585 8.04 5.69 26.31
C ASP A 585 8.28 4.45 25.42
N GLY A 586 7.56 4.31 24.30
CA GLY A 586 7.82 3.29 23.28
C GLY A 586 9.13 3.54 22.52
N LEU A 587 9.42 4.81 22.17
CA LEU A 587 10.70 5.19 21.57
C LEU A 587 11.87 4.85 22.51
N ALA A 588 11.77 5.21 23.80
CA ALA A 588 12.82 4.90 24.79
C ALA A 588 13.02 3.39 25.02
N ARG A 589 11.99 2.56 24.79
CA ARG A 589 12.07 1.10 24.87
C ARG A 589 12.62 0.45 23.60
N ALA A 590 12.58 1.14 22.46
CA ALA A 590 13.00 0.61 21.18
C ALA A 590 14.31 1.20 20.66
N ILE A 591 14.79 2.33 21.20
CA ILE A 591 15.95 3.06 20.71
C ILE A 591 16.87 3.42 21.87
N TRP A 592 18.16 3.09 21.76
CA TRP A 592 19.18 3.44 22.74
C TRP A 592 20.36 4.20 22.11
N PRO A 593 20.68 5.43 22.58
CA PRO A 593 19.84 6.33 23.37
C PRO A 593 18.75 7.00 22.51
N ALA A 594 17.66 7.47 23.13
CA ALA A 594 16.60 8.29 22.53
C ALA A 594 16.57 9.70 23.16
N HIS A 595 15.87 10.65 22.53
CA HIS A 595 15.60 12.01 23.04
C HIS A 595 16.86 12.82 23.36
N THR A 596 17.91 12.63 22.58
CA THR A 596 19.16 13.35 22.81
C THR A 596 19.04 14.83 22.41
N PRO A 597 20.01 15.70 22.80
CA PRO A 597 20.03 17.09 22.35
C PRO A 597 20.09 17.27 20.83
N PHE A 598 20.46 16.22 20.09
CA PHE A 598 20.61 16.21 18.64
C PHE A 598 19.47 15.47 17.92
N ASP A 599 18.56 14.86 18.68
CA ASP A 599 17.34 14.28 18.14
C ASP A 599 16.23 15.33 18.07
N GLY A 600 15.39 15.32 17.05
CA GLY A 600 14.18 16.14 16.96
C GLY A 600 12.91 15.40 17.36
N ASP A 601 13.00 14.36 18.19
CA ASP A 601 11.91 13.38 18.42
C ASP A 601 10.57 14.05 18.73
N CYS A 602 9.57 13.75 17.91
CA CYS A 602 8.26 14.40 17.91
C CYS A 602 7.16 13.39 17.58
N ILE A 603 6.22 13.18 18.52
CA ILE A 603 5.06 12.32 18.34
C ILE A 603 3.78 13.14 18.39
N PHE A 604 2.98 13.02 17.34
CA PHE A 604 1.60 13.50 17.33
C PHE A 604 0.65 12.41 17.83
N ALA A 605 -0.46 12.82 18.42
CA ALA A 605 -1.57 11.93 18.75
C ALA A 605 -2.83 12.36 18.01
N LEU A 606 -3.55 11.42 17.39
CA LEU A 606 -4.86 11.64 16.77
C LEU A 606 -5.92 10.75 17.41
N ALA A 607 -7.10 11.31 17.65
CA ALA A 607 -8.26 10.57 18.13
C ALA A 607 -9.45 10.83 17.20
N THR A 608 -9.88 9.80 16.46
CA THR A 608 -10.98 9.93 15.49
C THR A 608 -12.35 10.00 16.19
N GLY A 609 -12.44 9.51 17.42
CA GLY A 609 -13.64 9.60 18.26
C GLY A 609 -14.84 8.83 17.72
N ARG A 610 -14.60 7.78 16.92
CA ARG A 610 -15.63 6.91 16.34
C ARG A 610 -16.25 6.00 17.37
N THR A 611 -15.47 5.59 18.37
CA THR A 611 -16.00 4.83 19.51
C THR A 611 -16.59 5.82 20.52
N GLU A 612 -17.89 5.71 20.80
CA GLU A 612 -18.60 6.59 21.74
C GLU A 612 -18.09 6.47 23.19
N ILE A 613 -17.27 5.44 23.46
CA ILE A 613 -16.57 5.23 24.72
C ILE A 613 -15.47 6.29 24.86
N GLY A 614 -15.70 7.30 25.70
CA GLY A 614 -14.63 8.06 26.32
C GLY A 614 -13.97 7.18 27.39
N PRO A 615 -12.65 6.94 27.36
CA PRO A 615 -12.05 5.99 28.27
C PRO A 615 -12.13 6.52 29.70
N ASP A 616 -12.60 5.68 30.62
CA ASP A 616 -12.38 5.91 32.04
C ASP A 616 -10.87 5.84 32.35
N LEU A 617 -10.50 6.09 33.61
CA LEU A 617 -9.08 6.16 33.97
C LEU A 617 -8.35 4.83 33.72
N ASP A 618 -8.99 3.69 33.96
CA ASP A 618 -8.37 2.37 33.80
C ASP A 618 -8.20 2.05 32.31
N VAL A 619 -9.22 2.28 31.49
CA VAL A 619 -9.13 2.12 30.03
C VAL A 619 -8.10 3.06 29.44
N PHE A 620 -7.97 4.29 29.97
CA PHE A 620 -6.97 5.24 29.48
C PHE A 620 -5.53 4.82 29.84
N VAL A 621 -5.34 4.14 30.98
CA VAL A 621 -4.06 3.50 31.32
C VAL A 621 -3.74 2.37 30.35
N ASP A 622 -4.70 1.49 30.08
CA ASP A 622 -4.57 0.39 29.10
C ASP A 622 -4.19 0.95 27.70
N LEU A 623 -4.87 2.03 27.27
CA LEU A 623 -4.61 2.72 26.02
C LEU A 623 -3.20 3.34 25.96
N CYS A 624 -2.74 3.97 27.04
CA CYS A 624 -1.38 4.53 27.10
C CYS A 624 -0.31 3.43 27.06
N ALA A 625 -0.54 2.30 27.72
CA ALA A 625 0.37 1.15 27.67
C ALA A 625 0.44 0.56 26.26
N ALA A 626 -0.71 0.40 25.59
CA ALA A 626 -0.79 -0.09 24.22
C ALA A 626 -0.18 0.89 23.20
N ALA A 627 -0.36 2.21 23.38
CA ALA A 627 0.32 3.24 22.59
C ALA A 627 1.85 3.12 22.68
N SER A 628 2.36 2.86 23.88
CA SER A 628 3.79 2.66 24.07
C SER A 628 4.30 1.36 23.42
N ALA A 629 3.59 0.25 23.60
CA ALA A 629 3.96 -1.03 23.01
C ALA A 629 3.91 -0.99 21.47
N THR A 630 2.84 -0.44 20.89
CA THR A 630 2.71 -0.29 19.44
C THR A 630 3.77 0.65 18.86
N MET A 631 4.13 1.73 19.55
CA MET A 631 5.23 2.60 19.10
C MET A 631 6.58 1.87 19.09
N ALA A 632 6.88 1.08 20.13
CA ALA A 632 8.10 0.27 20.17
C ALA A 632 8.17 -0.75 19.02
N ARG A 633 7.05 -1.46 18.78
CA ARG A 633 6.89 -2.39 17.66
C ARG A 633 7.04 -1.70 16.31
N ALA A 634 6.41 -0.55 16.12
CA ALA A 634 6.48 0.23 14.89
C ALA A 634 7.94 0.65 14.58
N VAL A 635 8.72 1.04 15.58
CA VAL A 635 10.15 1.34 15.40
C VAL A 635 10.91 0.13 14.83
N ALA A 636 10.76 -1.05 15.44
CA ALA A 636 11.43 -2.26 14.99
C ALA A 636 10.97 -2.67 13.58
N ARG A 637 9.65 -2.66 13.32
CA ARG A 637 9.08 -2.97 12.00
C ARG A 637 9.58 -2.04 10.90
N GLY A 638 9.78 -0.76 11.19
CA GLY A 638 10.31 0.20 10.21
C GLY A 638 11.73 -0.12 9.76
N VAL A 639 12.58 -0.52 10.71
CA VAL A 639 13.99 -0.89 10.46
C VAL A 639 14.09 -2.29 9.85
N TYR A 640 13.27 -3.23 10.31
CA TYR A 640 13.17 -4.59 9.77
C TYR A 640 12.71 -4.61 8.31
N ALA A 641 11.69 -3.81 7.97
CA ALA A 641 11.11 -3.76 6.62
C ALA A 641 11.92 -2.89 5.63
N ALA A 642 12.97 -2.21 6.09
CA ALA A 642 13.81 -1.39 5.22
C ALA A 642 14.50 -2.24 4.14
N HIS A 643 14.39 -1.83 2.87
CA HIS A 643 15.04 -2.48 1.74
C HIS A 643 16.23 -1.68 1.23
N GLU A 644 17.21 -2.38 0.68
CA GLU A 644 18.44 -1.80 0.14
C GLU A 644 18.17 -1.11 -1.19
N GLU A 645 18.75 0.07 -1.39
CA GLU A 645 18.73 0.80 -2.65
C GLU A 645 20.14 1.17 -3.11
N PRO A 646 20.41 1.21 -4.44
CA PRO A 646 21.71 1.58 -4.98
C PRO A 646 22.25 2.89 -4.38
N GLY A 647 23.47 2.86 -3.85
CA GLY A 647 24.13 4.02 -3.23
C GLY A 647 23.67 4.32 -1.80
N ASP A 648 23.04 3.37 -1.10
CA ASP A 648 22.80 3.49 0.34
C ASP A 648 24.13 3.50 1.11
N ILE A 649 24.18 4.32 2.16
CA ILE A 649 25.40 4.50 2.97
C ILE A 649 25.39 3.68 4.27
N MET A 650 24.26 3.03 4.59
CA MET A 650 24.11 2.13 5.73
C MET A 650 23.49 0.81 5.27
N PRO A 651 23.89 -0.33 5.87
CA PRO A 651 23.30 -1.62 5.57
C PRO A 651 21.85 -1.71 6.09
N VAL A 652 21.03 -2.55 5.47
CA VAL A 652 19.69 -2.91 5.98
C VAL A 652 19.79 -3.99 7.05
N TRP A 653 18.78 -4.07 7.93
CA TRP A 653 18.74 -5.09 8.99
C TRP A 653 18.90 -6.52 8.44
N SER A 654 18.24 -6.83 7.31
CA SER A 654 18.24 -8.15 6.67
C SER A 654 19.60 -8.60 6.10
N SER A 655 20.62 -7.72 6.15
CA SER A 655 22.01 -8.04 5.84
C SER A 655 22.83 -8.47 7.06
N ARG A 656 22.30 -8.27 8.29
CA ARG A 656 22.92 -8.76 9.51
C ARG A 656 22.70 -10.26 9.64
N ARG A 657 23.80 -10.97 9.89
CA ARG A 657 23.82 -12.41 10.15
C ARG A 657 23.67 -12.70 11.63
#